data_AF-A0A8R1TSJ6-F1
#
_entry.id   AF-A0A8R1TSJ6-F1
#
_cell.length_a   1.000
_cell.length_b   1.000
_cell.length_c   1.000
_cell.angle_alpha   90.00
_cell.angle_beta   90.00
_cell.angle_gamma   90.00
#
_symmetry.space_group_name_H-M   'P 1'
#
loop_
_entity.id
_entity.type
_entity.pdbx_description
1 polymer ?
#
loop_
_entity_poly.entity_id
_entity_poly.type
_entity_poly.pdbx_seq_one_letter_code
_entity_poly.pdbx_strand_id
1 'polypeptide(L)'
;MKSRHRLVTDIGVAGNQLFPTPTSDEEFVRRFLMLGNCEGIYFARQKVFTSILVPDLCRIIQAGKGLIILQQILKFSQSNYAPRIEPLLIALALCARYKVRDTQSKRKLPWDTKEDREKLFPDAVCRDIRPVMENTYQKCLQQLALFSVHKVCLTPTHLFMFINYCKVVSKQSGLKKDSNGWGRALRATVIKWYYNQTPDRLAVMVTKYRHRINYSHRDLFCLSHIHPKQSFPPECNYRQHQQDYENIIAYVVRGSEKVRKRRQELFLKRQSKRQHLDPEETERVRQDLEELNLKRTEKEKASEDVEVTTSTSSREVAGSQVTNALKYIDAFEELQNLTSANIDRAVSLILQYGNKIYELSLRQTFILLTFSSRIVLTTSKVSFEKEQIPEELLNSKKVWGALLRRMSLPTMLKNIGRMSGIELFNEADDSVFGDLSDVLNNITWFFYDDDKNYTNFTKDDPASLVIRRLNDIEKLKQERLHPLAILFAKMNYEHGHEMRGNRMWKPVRSIQKAFDNAFYNCFDAVEVTNKHYLIAVDISDSMDSFIQGTMLACSQAAATLSMALIQHEDNVIPLAFSNFLTPLEWDKFMSLGEYLSATKELIYGKTDCGLPMCWAIENAVYVDVFIILTDNDVSVKSIKPSDAIQWYREQMDVPNAKLIVIAMSGKSESLANPSDPNMLVIYGMNPSVPQIIDDFIRDFQTTH
;
A
#
# COMPACT_ATOMS: atom_id res chain seq x y z
N MET A 1 2.09 16.16 -29.00
CA MET A 1 1.29 15.17 -28.22
C MET A 1 0.62 15.84 -27.00
N LYS A 2 -0.40 16.68 -27.21
CA LYS A 2 -1.09 17.48 -26.17
C LYS A 2 -2.44 16.87 -25.70
N SER A 3 -2.48 15.61 -25.23
CA SER A 3 -3.78 14.96 -24.92
C SER A 3 -3.91 14.19 -23.58
N ARG A 4 -3.13 14.50 -22.53
CA ARG A 4 -3.18 13.72 -21.26
C ARG A 4 -3.67 14.43 -19.97
N HIS A 5 -4.30 15.59 -20.06
CA HIS A 5 -4.85 16.28 -18.87
C HIS A 5 -6.28 16.78 -19.07
N ARG A 6 -7.25 15.88 -19.06
CA ARG A 6 -8.63 16.21 -18.65
C ARG A 6 -9.03 15.22 -17.57
N LEU A 7 -8.71 15.58 -16.32
CA LEU A 7 -9.40 15.04 -15.15
C LEU A 7 -10.85 15.51 -15.29
N VAL A 8 -11.75 14.61 -15.66
CA VAL A 8 -13.19 14.88 -15.74
C VAL A 8 -13.67 15.21 -14.32
N THR A 9 -14.00 16.48 -14.09
CA THR A 9 -14.42 17.04 -12.79
C THR A 9 -15.92 17.26 -12.67
N ASP A 10 -16.72 16.71 -13.57
CA ASP A 10 -18.15 16.98 -13.56
C ASP A 10 -18.92 15.85 -12.87
N ILE A 11 -19.69 16.26 -11.85
CA ILE A 11 -20.93 15.59 -11.47
C ILE A 11 -21.87 15.80 -12.66
N GLY A 12 -21.59 15.10 -13.75
CA GLY A 12 -22.62 14.78 -14.71
C GLY A 12 -23.55 13.83 -13.99
N VAL A 13 -24.83 14.17 -14.01
CA VAL A 13 -25.92 13.22 -13.84
C VAL A 13 -25.67 12.09 -14.85
N ALA A 14 -24.81 11.14 -14.49
CA ALA A 14 -24.61 9.91 -15.24
C ALA A 14 -25.93 9.18 -15.05
N GLY A 15 -26.76 9.29 -16.09
CA GLY A 15 -28.16 8.94 -16.04
C GLY A 15 -28.36 7.57 -15.43
N ASN A 16 -29.27 7.50 -14.47
CA ASN A 16 -30.10 6.35 -14.06
C ASN A 16 -29.66 4.94 -14.48
N GLN A 17 -28.38 4.60 -14.40
CA GLN A 17 -28.00 3.25 -14.07
C GLN A 17 -28.33 3.14 -12.60
N LEU A 18 -29.59 2.75 -12.32
CA LEU A 18 -29.99 2.21 -11.03
C LEU A 18 -29.05 1.02 -10.79
N PHE A 19 -27.92 1.28 -10.15
CA PHE A 19 -27.09 0.21 -9.61
C PHE A 19 -27.97 -0.55 -8.63
N PRO A 20 -28.11 -1.88 -8.77
CA PRO A 20 -28.89 -2.65 -7.81
C PRO A 20 -28.38 -2.34 -6.41
N THR A 21 -29.29 -1.92 -5.54
CA THR A 21 -28.94 -1.56 -4.18
C THR A 21 -28.37 -2.79 -3.48
N PRO A 22 -27.17 -2.69 -2.87
CA PRO A 22 -26.70 -3.68 -1.90
C PRO A 22 -27.82 -3.97 -0.90
N THR A 23 -27.97 -5.23 -0.49
CA THR A 23 -28.99 -5.63 0.49
C THR A 23 -28.88 -4.84 1.80
N SER A 24 -27.67 -4.38 2.18
CA SER A 24 -27.47 -3.48 3.33
C SER A 24 -26.37 -2.43 3.10
N ASP A 25 -26.47 -1.30 3.81
CA ASP A 25 -25.41 -0.27 3.83
C ASP A 25 -24.07 -0.82 4.34
N GLU A 26 -24.09 -1.82 5.23
CA GLU A 26 -22.88 -2.46 5.76
C GLU A 26 -22.19 -3.31 4.70
N GLU A 27 -22.95 -4.10 3.95
CA GLU A 27 -22.41 -4.93 2.87
C GLU A 27 -21.81 -4.08 1.75
N PHE A 28 -22.48 -2.96 1.41
CA PHE A 28 -21.93 -1.98 0.48
C PHE A 28 -20.54 -1.50 0.90
N VAL A 29 -20.42 -1.04 2.15
CA VAL A 29 -19.17 -0.50 2.70
C VAL A 29 -18.10 -1.57 2.69
N ARG A 30 -18.43 -2.80 3.09
CA ARG A 30 -17.49 -3.91 3.16
C ARG A 30 -16.95 -4.28 1.77
N ARG A 31 -17.83 -4.48 0.78
CA ARG A 31 -17.45 -4.72 -0.63
C ARG A 31 -16.56 -3.61 -1.15
N PHE A 32 -16.94 -2.36 -0.89
CA PHE A 32 -16.16 -1.21 -1.31
C PHE A 32 -14.75 -1.23 -0.71
N LEU A 33 -14.61 -1.52 0.59
CA LEU A 33 -13.32 -1.55 1.26
C LEU A 33 -12.44 -2.71 0.79
N MET A 34 -13.03 -3.88 0.53
CA MET A 34 -12.33 -5.10 0.11
C MET A 34 -11.95 -5.08 -1.39
N LEU A 35 -12.92 -4.78 -2.27
CA LEU A 35 -12.80 -4.90 -3.72
C LEU A 35 -12.43 -3.58 -4.40
N GLY A 36 -12.75 -2.45 -3.76
CA GLY A 36 -12.68 -1.12 -4.36
C GLY A 36 -13.91 -0.74 -5.21
N ASN A 37 -14.98 -1.54 -5.17
CA ASN A 37 -16.26 -1.27 -5.80
C ASN A 37 -17.37 -2.04 -5.06
N CYS A 38 -18.62 -1.91 -5.52
CA CYS A 38 -19.78 -2.58 -4.93
C CYS A 38 -20.38 -3.68 -5.81
N GLU A 39 -19.78 -3.97 -6.97
CA GLU A 39 -20.34 -4.85 -7.99
C GLU A 39 -20.05 -6.33 -7.74
N GLY A 40 -19.28 -6.67 -6.70
CA GLY A 40 -18.79 -8.03 -6.49
C GLY A 40 -17.71 -8.41 -7.50
N ILE A 41 -16.92 -7.44 -7.98
CA ILE A 41 -15.87 -7.67 -8.98
C ILE A 41 -14.50 -7.26 -8.43
N TYR A 42 -13.49 -8.12 -8.53
CA TYR A 42 -12.10 -7.77 -8.23
C TYR A 42 -11.23 -7.78 -9.50
N PHE A 43 -10.62 -6.64 -9.82
CA PHE A 43 -9.70 -6.56 -10.96
C PHE A 43 -8.25 -6.66 -10.48
N ALA A 44 -7.61 -7.83 -10.53
CA ALA A 44 -6.25 -8.05 -10.02
C ALA A 44 -5.19 -7.10 -10.62
N ARG A 45 -5.41 -6.60 -11.85
CA ARG A 45 -4.47 -5.71 -12.57
C ARG A 45 -4.78 -4.22 -12.47
N GLN A 46 -5.89 -3.82 -11.86
CA GLN A 46 -6.27 -2.40 -11.80
C GLN A 46 -5.24 -1.61 -10.99
N LYS A 47 -4.45 -0.78 -11.70
CA LYS A 47 -3.38 0.04 -11.11
C LYS A 47 -3.88 1.35 -10.50
N VAL A 48 -4.97 1.88 -11.03
CA VAL A 48 -5.53 3.18 -10.62
C VAL A 48 -6.91 2.92 -10.06
N PHE A 49 -7.05 3.21 -8.78
CA PHE A 49 -8.33 3.33 -8.13
C PHE A 49 -9.02 4.61 -8.62
N THR A 50 -10.13 4.48 -9.33
CA THR A 50 -10.87 5.62 -9.88
C THR A 50 -11.59 6.36 -8.76
N SER A 51 -11.11 7.55 -8.41
CA SER A 51 -11.60 8.34 -7.27
C SER A 51 -12.88 9.14 -7.57
N ILE A 52 -13.85 8.54 -8.28
CA ILE A 52 -15.17 9.18 -8.33
C ILE A 52 -15.67 9.13 -6.89
N LEU A 53 -15.94 10.29 -6.27
CA LEU A 53 -16.54 10.32 -4.93
C LEU A 53 -17.72 9.37 -4.96
N VAL A 54 -17.71 8.38 -4.08
CA VAL A 54 -18.69 7.31 -4.08
C VAL A 54 -20.00 7.90 -3.55
N PRO A 55 -21.01 8.14 -4.41
CA PRO A 55 -22.24 8.82 -3.99
C PRO A 55 -22.95 8.06 -2.87
N ASP A 56 -22.83 6.74 -2.86
CA ASP A 56 -23.40 5.86 -1.83
C ASP A 56 -22.71 6.00 -0.47
N LEU A 57 -21.38 6.11 -0.40
CA LEU A 57 -20.70 6.43 0.87
C LEU A 57 -21.16 7.80 1.39
N CYS A 58 -21.35 8.75 0.49
CA CYS A 58 -21.88 10.07 0.84
C CYS A 58 -23.32 9.96 1.36
N ARG A 59 -24.18 9.14 0.74
CA ARG A 59 -25.55 8.84 1.20
C ARG A 59 -25.55 8.23 2.59
N ILE A 60 -24.68 7.26 2.86
CA ILE A 60 -24.54 6.61 4.18
C ILE A 60 -24.14 7.62 5.26
N ILE A 61 -23.19 8.52 4.96
CA ILE A 61 -22.79 9.58 5.88
C ILE A 61 -23.95 10.56 6.12
N GLN A 62 -24.69 10.96 5.08
CA GLN A 62 -25.84 11.85 5.20
C GLN A 62 -27.00 11.24 5.99
N ALA A 63 -27.16 9.92 5.92
CA ALA A 63 -28.14 9.16 6.70
C ALA A 63 -27.75 9.01 8.19
N GLY A 64 -26.61 9.56 8.63
CA GLY A 64 -26.12 9.43 10.01
C GLY A 64 -25.41 8.11 10.31
N LYS A 65 -25.15 7.28 9.29
CA LYS A 65 -24.61 5.91 9.45
C LYS A 65 -23.11 5.79 9.17
N GLY A 66 -22.40 6.90 8.98
CA GLY A 66 -20.95 6.90 8.71
C GLY A 66 -20.05 6.21 9.75
N LEU A 67 -20.54 5.92 10.96
CA LEU A 67 -19.79 5.12 11.95
C LEU A 67 -19.57 3.67 11.48
N ILE A 68 -20.48 3.11 10.69
CA ILE A 68 -20.34 1.77 10.09
C ILE A 68 -19.09 1.75 9.20
N ILE A 69 -18.84 2.82 8.44
CA ILE A 69 -17.65 2.95 7.59
C ILE A 69 -16.37 2.89 8.44
N LEU A 70 -16.32 3.62 9.56
CA LEU A 70 -15.15 3.63 10.42
C LEU A 70 -14.93 2.29 11.13
N GLN A 71 -16.00 1.62 11.57
CA GLN A 71 -15.91 0.30 12.17
C GLN A 71 -15.30 -0.71 11.19
N GLN A 72 -15.80 -0.73 9.95
CA GLN A 72 -15.30 -1.62 8.90
C GLN A 72 -13.85 -1.29 8.53
N ILE A 73 -13.48 -0.02 8.37
CA ILE A 73 -12.08 0.39 8.15
C ILE A 73 -11.16 -0.12 9.28
N LEU A 74 -11.59 -0.03 10.54
CA LEU A 74 -10.79 -0.50 11.67
C LEU A 74 -10.66 -2.02 11.71
N LYS A 75 -11.72 -2.77 11.36
CA LYS A 75 -11.66 -4.23 11.20
C LYS A 75 -10.61 -4.64 10.15
N PHE A 76 -10.66 -4.05 8.95
CA PHE A 76 -9.66 -4.30 7.89
C PHE A 76 -8.25 -3.81 8.24
N SER A 77 -8.14 -2.75 9.04
CA SER A 77 -6.83 -2.28 9.51
C SER A 77 -6.22 -3.19 10.57
N GLN A 78 -7.05 -3.86 11.39
CA GLN A 78 -6.60 -4.79 12.42
C GLN A 78 -6.23 -6.16 11.83
N SER A 79 -6.91 -6.60 10.77
CA SER A 79 -6.52 -7.80 10.05
C SER A 79 -5.14 -7.65 9.39
N ASN A 80 -4.58 -6.44 9.27
CA ASN A 80 -3.28 -6.11 8.65
C ASN A 80 -3.16 -6.42 7.14
N TYR A 81 -4.23 -6.84 6.46
CA TYR A 81 -4.15 -7.33 5.07
C TYR A 81 -5.19 -6.75 4.11
N ALA A 82 -5.49 -5.44 4.18
CA ALA A 82 -6.26 -4.83 3.11
C ALA A 82 -5.52 -5.01 1.76
N PRO A 83 -6.09 -5.74 0.78
CA PRO A 83 -5.43 -6.01 -0.51
C PRO A 83 -5.05 -4.72 -1.23
N ARG A 84 -5.85 -3.67 -1.00
CA ARG A 84 -5.60 -2.30 -1.44
C ARG A 84 -5.93 -1.33 -0.32
N ILE A 85 -5.04 -0.37 -0.10
CA ILE A 85 -5.24 0.64 0.94
C ILE A 85 -6.05 1.84 0.44
N GLU A 86 -6.11 2.06 -0.88
CA GLU A 86 -6.82 3.17 -1.52
C GLU A 86 -8.29 3.29 -1.10
N PRO A 87 -9.10 2.21 -1.10
CA PRO A 87 -10.50 2.26 -0.68
C PRO A 87 -10.66 2.67 0.79
N LEU A 88 -9.78 2.16 1.66
CA LEU A 88 -9.77 2.53 3.09
C LEU A 88 -9.47 4.02 3.25
N LEU A 89 -8.50 4.56 2.50
CA LEU A 89 -8.10 5.96 2.62
C LEU A 89 -9.14 6.95 2.08
N ILE A 90 -9.81 6.63 0.97
CA ILE A 90 -10.88 7.49 0.43
C ILE A 90 -12.11 7.47 1.33
N ALA A 91 -12.50 6.30 1.87
CA ALA A 91 -13.60 6.17 2.81
C ALA A 91 -13.29 6.90 4.14
N LEU A 92 -12.06 6.79 4.62
CA LEU A 92 -11.58 7.54 5.79
C LEU A 92 -11.60 9.06 5.54
N ALA A 93 -11.16 9.50 4.36
CA ALA A 93 -11.17 10.92 3.97
C ALA A 93 -12.60 11.48 3.85
N LEU A 94 -13.55 10.69 3.35
CA LEU A 94 -14.96 11.03 3.33
C LEU A 94 -15.49 11.22 4.75
N CYS A 95 -15.27 10.27 5.66
CA CYS A 95 -15.68 10.39 7.06
C CYS A 95 -15.04 11.62 7.76
N ALA A 96 -13.80 11.96 7.40
CA ALA A 96 -13.08 13.08 7.99
C ALA A 96 -13.52 14.46 7.46
N ARG A 97 -13.96 14.57 6.21
CA ARG A 97 -14.08 15.86 5.49
C ARG A 97 -15.40 16.10 4.76
N TYR A 98 -16.26 15.10 4.57
CA TYR A 98 -17.49 15.26 3.79
C TYR A 98 -18.44 16.27 4.43
N LYS A 99 -18.76 17.37 3.72
CA LYS A 99 -19.61 18.48 4.18
C LYS A 99 -19.25 19.07 5.55
N VAL A 100 -18.00 18.90 6.02
CA VAL A 100 -17.60 19.39 7.34
C VAL A 100 -17.55 20.92 7.36
N ARG A 101 -18.24 21.51 8.35
CA ARG A 101 -18.34 22.94 8.58
C ARG A 101 -17.10 23.53 9.27
N ASP A 102 -16.83 24.80 9.01
CA ASP A 102 -15.97 25.58 9.92
C ASP A 102 -16.84 26.02 11.10
N THR A 103 -16.55 25.48 12.30
CA THR A 103 -17.33 25.75 13.50
C THR A 103 -17.24 27.21 13.98
N GLN A 104 -16.29 28.01 13.47
CA GLN A 104 -16.19 29.43 13.78
C GLN A 104 -16.77 30.35 12.70
N SER A 105 -17.14 29.82 11.54
CA SER A 105 -17.75 30.63 10.49
C SER A 105 -19.22 30.92 10.84
N LYS A 106 -19.55 32.20 11.06
CA LYS A 106 -20.95 32.66 11.14
C LYS A 106 -21.67 32.67 9.78
N ARG A 107 -21.00 32.35 8.67
CA ARG A 107 -21.62 32.34 7.33
C ARG A 107 -22.61 31.17 7.18
N LYS A 108 -23.82 31.47 6.71
CA LYS A 108 -24.82 30.47 6.28
C LYS A 108 -24.33 29.71 5.05
N LEU A 109 -24.76 28.47 4.89
CA LEU A 109 -24.41 27.62 3.76
C LEU A 109 -25.15 28.08 2.49
N PRO A 110 -24.59 27.86 1.29
CA PRO A 110 -25.24 28.24 0.03
C PRO A 110 -26.60 27.56 -0.22
N TRP A 111 -26.79 26.34 0.28
CA TRP A 111 -28.02 25.53 0.12
C TRP A 111 -28.91 25.53 1.38
N ASP A 112 -28.70 26.48 2.30
CA ASP A 112 -29.41 26.56 3.58
C ASP A 112 -30.30 27.80 3.58
N THR A 113 -31.26 27.81 2.65
CA THR A 113 -32.26 28.88 2.56
C THR A 113 -33.38 28.66 3.57
N LYS A 114 -34.04 29.75 3.97
CA LYS A 114 -35.15 29.69 4.93
C LYS A 114 -36.34 28.91 4.34
N GLU A 115 -36.60 29.11 3.05
CA GLU A 115 -37.63 28.40 2.29
C GLU A 115 -37.37 26.89 2.21
N ASP A 116 -36.13 26.47 1.95
CA ASP A 116 -35.80 25.04 1.90
C ASP A 116 -36.02 24.38 3.27
N ARG A 117 -35.70 25.07 4.37
CA ARG A 117 -35.96 24.55 5.73
C ARG A 117 -37.45 24.42 6.03
N GLU A 118 -38.25 25.40 5.63
CA GLU A 118 -39.70 25.41 5.85
C GLU A 118 -40.42 24.37 4.99
N LYS A 119 -39.98 24.16 3.74
CA LYS A 119 -40.48 23.08 2.86
C LYS A 119 -40.08 21.69 3.34
N LEU A 120 -38.85 21.52 3.81
CA LEU A 120 -38.35 20.22 4.25
C LEU A 120 -38.92 19.83 5.63
N PHE A 121 -39.22 20.82 6.49
CA PHE A 121 -39.73 20.59 7.86
C PHE A 121 -40.82 21.62 8.25
N PRO A 122 -42.10 21.22 8.21
CA PRO A 122 -43.20 22.06 8.70
C PRO A 122 -43.15 22.30 10.21
N ASP A 123 -42.66 21.32 10.99
CA ASP A 123 -42.61 21.38 12.45
C ASP A 123 -41.45 22.23 12.98
N ALA A 124 -41.76 23.19 13.85
CA ALA A 124 -40.77 24.09 14.46
C ALA A 124 -39.72 23.35 15.29
N VAL A 125 -40.13 22.35 16.07
CA VAL A 125 -39.23 21.55 16.93
C VAL A 125 -38.16 20.83 16.10
N CYS A 126 -38.56 20.25 14.95
CA CYS A 126 -37.63 19.61 14.02
C CYS A 126 -36.63 20.59 13.40
N ARG A 127 -37.07 21.84 13.12
CA ARG A 127 -36.19 22.91 12.59
C ARG A 127 -35.09 23.31 13.56
N ASP A 128 -35.37 23.27 14.88
CA ASP A 128 -34.42 23.70 15.91
C ASP A 128 -33.44 22.58 16.33
N ILE A 129 -33.92 21.34 16.46
CA ILE A 129 -33.12 20.23 17.00
C ILE A 129 -32.18 19.60 15.96
N ARG A 130 -32.67 19.39 14.72
CA ARG A 130 -31.92 18.62 13.70
C ARG A 130 -30.56 19.23 13.35
N PRO A 131 -30.39 20.56 13.16
CA PRO A 131 -29.08 21.15 12.88
C PRO A 131 -28.06 20.93 14.01
N VAL A 132 -28.53 20.88 15.27
CA VAL A 132 -27.69 20.60 16.43
C VAL A 132 -27.22 19.15 16.41
N MET A 133 -28.13 18.19 16.17
CA MET A 133 -27.78 16.78 16.07
C MET A 133 -26.83 16.49 14.90
N GLU A 134 -27.09 17.04 13.72
CA GLU A 134 -26.22 16.88 12.54
C GLU A 134 -24.82 17.43 12.79
N ASN A 135 -24.70 18.59 13.45
CA ASN A 135 -23.42 19.18 13.80
C ASN A 135 -22.65 18.32 14.81
N THR A 136 -23.32 17.79 15.83
CA THR A 136 -22.71 16.89 16.81
C THR A 136 -22.26 15.59 16.15
N TYR A 137 -23.11 14.97 15.33
CA TYR A 137 -22.77 13.80 14.54
C TYR A 137 -21.53 14.02 13.66
N GLN A 138 -21.51 15.10 12.88
CA GLN A 138 -20.38 15.43 11.99
C GLN A 138 -19.07 15.66 12.77
N LYS A 139 -19.15 16.34 13.93
CA LYS A 139 -17.99 16.55 14.81
C LYS A 139 -17.45 15.21 15.33
N CYS A 140 -18.32 14.34 15.83
CA CYS A 140 -17.92 13.02 16.33
C CYS A 140 -17.31 12.16 15.23
N LEU A 141 -17.96 12.08 14.06
CA LEU A 141 -17.47 11.32 12.91
C LEU A 141 -16.08 11.82 12.46
N GLN A 142 -15.90 13.15 12.35
CA GLN A 142 -14.61 13.73 11.99
C GLN A 142 -13.53 13.39 13.02
N GLN A 143 -13.81 13.55 14.31
CA GLN A 143 -12.82 13.30 15.37
C GLN A 143 -12.37 11.83 15.36
N LEU A 144 -13.32 10.90 15.25
CA LEU A 144 -13.02 9.46 15.17
C LEU A 144 -12.25 9.11 13.89
N ALA A 145 -12.67 9.63 12.73
CA ALA A 145 -11.98 9.39 11.46
C ALA A 145 -10.52 9.88 11.53
N LEU A 146 -10.30 11.09 12.05
CA LEU A 146 -8.97 11.66 12.20
C LEU A 146 -8.12 10.93 13.24
N PHE A 147 -8.72 10.39 14.30
CA PHE A 147 -8.02 9.55 15.27
C PHE A 147 -7.55 8.22 14.63
N SER A 148 -8.39 7.63 13.77
CA SER A 148 -8.08 6.40 13.03
C SER A 148 -6.94 6.55 12.02
N VAL A 149 -6.57 7.78 11.61
CA VAL A 149 -5.44 8.03 10.69
C VAL A 149 -4.15 7.40 11.18
N HIS A 150 -3.86 7.41 12.49
CA HIS A 150 -2.64 6.81 13.03
C HIS A 150 -2.60 5.28 12.92
N LYS A 151 -3.77 4.62 12.86
CA LYS A 151 -3.88 3.17 12.71
C LYS A 151 -3.82 2.74 11.25
N VAL A 152 -4.48 3.51 10.37
CA VAL A 152 -4.59 3.18 8.93
C VAL A 152 -3.37 3.65 8.13
N CYS A 153 -2.89 4.87 8.38
CA CYS A 153 -1.77 5.46 7.62
C CYS A 153 -0.42 5.05 8.20
N LEU A 154 0.03 3.82 7.89
CA LEU A 154 1.30 3.28 8.40
C LEU A 154 2.57 3.89 7.76
N THR A 155 2.47 4.37 6.52
CA THR A 155 3.59 4.95 5.76
C THR A 155 3.29 6.39 5.35
N PRO A 156 4.32 7.22 5.07
CA PRO A 156 4.13 8.55 4.49
C PRO A 156 3.33 8.54 3.19
N THR A 157 3.50 7.50 2.35
CA THR A 157 2.70 7.33 1.13
C THR A 157 1.20 7.30 1.46
N HIS A 158 0.80 6.54 2.48
CA HIS A 158 -0.61 6.46 2.90
C HIS A 158 -1.10 7.81 3.41
N LEU A 159 -0.29 8.51 4.21
CA LEU A 159 -0.62 9.85 4.70
C LEU A 159 -0.79 10.86 3.55
N PHE A 160 0.11 10.84 2.56
CA PHE A 160 0.04 11.75 1.40
C PHE A 160 -1.20 11.44 0.54
N MET A 161 -1.52 10.16 0.35
CA MET A 161 -2.75 9.73 -0.34
C MET A 161 -4.00 10.19 0.41
N PHE A 162 -4.06 10.00 1.73
CA PHE A 162 -5.17 10.47 2.57
C PHE A 162 -5.38 11.97 2.47
N ILE A 163 -4.31 12.77 2.55
CA ILE A 163 -4.37 14.23 2.41
C ILE A 163 -4.84 14.62 1.00
N ASN A 164 -4.37 13.92 -0.03
CA ASN A 164 -4.84 14.13 -1.39
C ASN A 164 -6.36 13.89 -1.49
N TYR A 165 -6.88 12.80 -0.93
CA TYR A 165 -8.32 12.54 -0.89
C TYR A 165 -9.08 13.57 -0.06
N CYS A 166 -8.56 13.99 1.10
CA CYS A 166 -9.15 15.07 1.89
C CYS A 166 -9.29 16.37 1.09
N LYS A 167 -8.29 16.70 0.26
CA LYS A 167 -8.31 17.86 -0.64
C LYS A 167 -9.38 17.69 -1.72
N VAL A 168 -9.50 16.52 -2.36
CA VAL A 168 -10.54 16.24 -3.36
C VAL A 168 -11.94 16.38 -2.76
N VAL A 169 -12.20 15.71 -1.63
CA VAL A 169 -13.48 15.78 -0.89
C VAL A 169 -13.81 17.22 -0.49
N SER A 170 -12.83 17.98 -0.02
CA SER A 170 -13.04 19.37 0.43
C SER A 170 -13.25 20.35 -0.72
N LYS A 171 -12.68 20.09 -1.90
CA LYS A 171 -12.96 20.91 -3.10
C LYS A 171 -14.38 20.72 -3.60
N GLN A 172 -14.90 19.49 -3.56
CA GLN A 172 -16.21 19.14 -4.09
C GLN A 172 -17.35 19.35 -3.09
N SER A 173 -17.11 19.17 -1.79
CA SER A 173 -18.15 19.26 -0.74
C SER A 173 -17.92 20.35 0.31
N GLY A 174 -16.81 21.09 0.23
CA GLY A 174 -16.47 22.10 1.23
C GLY A 174 -17.32 23.37 1.15
N LEU A 175 -17.40 24.11 2.27
CA LEU A 175 -18.14 25.39 2.35
C LEU A 175 -17.67 26.44 1.33
N LYS A 176 -16.36 26.48 1.10
CA LYS A 176 -15.73 27.42 0.17
C LYS A 176 -15.50 26.67 -1.14
N LYS A 177 -15.95 27.25 -2.26
CA LYS A 177 -15.51 26.80 -3.59
C LYS A 177 -13.98 26.71 -3.57
N ASP A 178 -13.45 25.57 -4.01
CA ASP A 178 -12.02 25.27 -4.02
C ASP A 178 -11.31 25.31 -2.66
N SER A 179 -11.99 24.91 -1.58
CA SER A 179 -11.32 24.77 -0.29
C SER A 179 -10.17 23.75 -0.35
N ASN A 180 -9.02 24.10 0.21
CA ASN A 180 -7.83 23.24 0.21
C ASN A 180 -7.89 22.10 1.24
N GLY A 181 -8.94 22.02 2.05
CA GLY A 181 -9.15 20.98 3.07
C GLY A 181 -8.37 21.12 4.38
N TRP A 182 -7.44 22.07 4.50
CA TRP A 182 -6.63 22.29 5.70
C TRP A 182 -7.38 23.04 6.80
N GLY A 183 -8.14 22.30 7.61
CA GLY A 183 -8.76 22.78 8.86
C GLY A 183 -7.88 22.55 10.10
N ARG A 184 -8.24 23.15 11.25
CA ARG A 184 -7.49 22.99 12.52
C ARG A 184 -7.32 21.52 12.94
N ALA A 185 -8.41 20.74 12.86
CA ALA A 185 -8.37 19.32 13.22
C ALA A 185 -7.41 18.52 12.33
N LEU A 186 -7.48 18.70 11.00
CA LEU A 186 -6.57 18.00 10.07
C LEU A 186 -5.11 18.38 10.32
N ARG A 187 -4.81 19.67 10.57
CA ARG A 187 -3.45 20.10 10.93
C ARG A 187 -2.97 19.40 12.20
N ALA A 188 -3.79 19.40 13.25
CA ALA A 188 -3.46 18.74 14.51
C ALA A 188 -3.20 17.24 14.33
N THR A 189 -4.00 16.55 13.51
CA THR A 189 -3.81 15.12 13.19
C THR A 189 -2.50 14.86 12.46
N VAL A 190 -2.16 15.67 11.45
CA VAL A 190 -0.90 15.54 10.71
C VAL A 190 0.28 15.79 11.64
N ILE A 191 0.23 16.84 12.45
CA ILE A 191 1.25 17.15 13.47
C ILE A 191 1.44 15.96 14.41
N LYS A 192 0.34 15.44 14.98
CA LYS A 192 0.37 14.28 15.88
C LYS A 192 0.93 13.04 15.18
N TRP A 193 0.68 12.85 13.88
CA TRP A 193 1.13 11.66 13.16
C TRP A 193 2.65 11.61 13.06
N TYR A 194 3.28 12.76 12.84
CA TYR A 194 4.74 12.90 12.82
C TYR A 194 5.36 12.72 14.21
N TYR A 195 4.80 13.36 15.24
CA TYR A 195 5.34 13.25 16.60
C TYR A 195 5.05 11.90 17.27
N ASN A 196 4.11 11.11 16.76
CA ASN A 196 3.87 9.74 17.23
C ASN A 196 4.94 8.74 16.72
N GLN A 197 5.77 9.10 15.74
CA GLN A 197 6.85 8.23 15.26
C GLN A 197 8.07 8.39 16.18
N THR A 198 8.84 7.33 16.40
CA THR A 198 10.17 7.47 17.01
C THR A 198 11.10 8.27 16.07
N PRO A 199 12.12 8.97 16.57
CA PRO A 199 12.96 9.81 15.72
C PRO A 199 13.69 9.01 14.63
N ASP A 200 14.20 7.83 14.96
CA ASP A 200 14.85 6.91 14.01
C ASP A 200 13.90 6.48 12.88
N ARG A 201 12.68 6.07 13.25
CA ARG A 201 11.64 5.69 12.28
C ARG A 201 11.28 6.87 11.39
N LEU A 202 11.17 8.07 11.97
CA LEU A 202 10.85 9.26 11.23
C LEU A 202 11.98 9.63 10.25
N ALA A 203 13.23 9.48 10.64
CA ALA A 203 14.40 9.70 9.77
C ALA A 203 14.38 8.76 8.55
N VAL A 204 14.09 7.47 8.75
CA VAL A 204 13.88 6.50 7.65
C VAL A 204 12.70 6.94 6.76
N MET A 205 11.58 7.34 7.36
CA MET A 205 10.40 7.77 6.60
C MET A 205 10.69 8.95 5.67
N VAL A 206 11.36 10.00 6.18
CA VAL A 206 11.62 11.23 5.41
C VAL A 206 12.67 11.04 4.31
N THR A 207 13.57 10.07 4.47
CA THR A 207 14.63 9.76 3.49
C THR A 207 14.18 8.73 2.44
N LYS A 208 13.35 7.75 2.82
CA LYS A 208 12.77 6.73 1.93
C LYS A 208 11.60 7.23 1.10
N TYR A 209 10.64 7.93 1.72
CA TYR A 209 9.39 8.37 1.09
C TYR A 209 9.37 9.87 0.76
N ARG A 210 10.48 10.39 0.20
CA ARG A 210 10.72 11.84 -0.01
C ARG A 210 9.57 12.57 -0.72
N HIS A 211 9.03 11.96 -1.77
CA HIS A 211 7.95 12.53 -2.59
C HIS A 211 7.06 11.43 -3.17
N ARG A 212 5.75 11.52 -2.90
CA ARG A 212 4.70 10.62 -3.44
C ARG A 212 3.41 11.41 -3.61
N ILE A 213 2.59 11.06 -4.60
CA ILE A 213 1.25 11.67 -4.79
C ILE A 213 1.30 13.22 -4.85
N ASN A 214 2.36 13.77 -5.46
CA ASN A 214 2.60 15.21 -5.55
C ASN A 214 2.77 15.94 -4.21
N TYR A 215 3.07 15.21 -3.13
CA TYR A 215 3.45 15.77 -1.84
C TYR A 215 4.85 15.31 -1.45
N SER A 216 5.57 16.24 -0.82
CA SER A 216 6.78 15.98 -0.04
C SER A 216 6.49 16.20 1.44
N HIS A 217 7.38 15.70 2.31
CA HIS A 217 7.32 15.98 3.75
C HIS A 217 7.31 17.49 4.04
N ARG A 218 8.06 18.27 3.26
CA ARG A 218 8.06 19.74 3.37
C ARG A 218 6.68 20.34 3.11
N ASP A 219 5.99 19.89 2.05
CA ASP A 219 4.65 20.39 1.74
C ASP A 219 3.73 20.17 2.94
N LEU A 220 3.79 19.00 3.58
CA LEU A 220 3.01 18.72 4.78
C LEU A 220 3.45 19.60 5.95
N PHE A 221 4.74 19.83 6.17
CA PHE A 221 5.22 20.69 7.27
C PHE A 221 4.72 22.12 7.10
N CYS A 222 4.78 22.66 5.88
CA CYS A 222 4.27 23.99 5.55
C CYS A 222 2.74 24.08 5.71
N LEU A 223 2.00 23.10 5.20
CA LEU A 223 0.53 23.13 5.21
C LEU A 223 -0.06 22.86 6.60
N SER A 224 0.61 22.01 7.40
CA SER A 224 0.19 21.68 8.77
C SER A 224 0.70 22.64 9.83
N HIS A 225 1.70 23.46 9.51
CA HIS A 225 2.42 24.31 10.48
C HIS A 225 3.06 23.48 11.61
N ILE A 226 3.79 22.43 11.23
CA ILE A 226 4.60 21.67 12.19
C ILE A 226 5.71 22.59 12.70
N HIS A 227 5.55 23.00 13.95
CA HIS A 227 6.55 23.70 14.73
C HIS A 227 6.65 23.03 16.10
N PRO A 228 7.85 23.02 16.69
CA PRO A 228 7.99 22.64 18.09
C PRO A 228 7.17 23.58 18.96
N LYS A 229 6.28 23.04 19.79
CA LYS A 229 5.48 23.83 20.74
C LYS A 229 5.85 23.43 22.15
N GLN A 230 6.15 24.41 23.00
CA GLN A 230 6.34 24.18 24.43
C GLN A 230 5.07 23.58 25.08
N SER A 231 3.89 23.75 24.50
CA SER A 231 2.63 23.22 25.03
C SER A 231 2.44 21.70 24.92
N PHE A 232 3.37 20.94 24.30
CA PHE A 232 3.23 19.49 24.22
C PHE A 232 3.38 18.82 25.61
N PRO A 233 2.62 17.75 25.92
CA PRO A 233 2.74 17.04 27.18
C PRO A 233 4.17 16.55 27.45
N PRO A 234 4.61 16.46 28.73
CA PRO A 234 5.94 15.96 29.10
C PRO A 234 6.28 14.59 28.50
N GLU A 235 5.29 13.70 28.41
CA GLU A 235 5.42 12.31 27.96
C GLU A 235 5.52 12.15 26.44
N CYS A 236 5.40 13.22 25.66
CA CYS A 236 5.46 13.09 24.20
C CYS A 236 6.88 12.83 23.70
N ASN A 237 7.01 12.02 22.64
CA ASN A 237 8.30 11.70 22.02
C ASN A 237 9.13 12.95 21.69
N TYR A 238 8.48 14.04 21.27
CA TYR A 238 9.16 15.30 20.94
C TYR A 238 9.99 15.84 22.10
N ARG A 239 9.45 15.90 23.32
CA ARG A 239 10.20 16.44 24.47
C ARG A 239 11.32 15.50 24.91
N GLN A 240 11.13 14.18 24.76
CA GLN A 240 12.14 13.18 25.10
C GLN A 240 13.33 13.21 24.13
N HIS A 241 13.09 13.56 22.86
CA HIS A 241 14.08 13.53 21.78
C HIS A 241 14.14 14.85 21.01
N GLN A 242 14.06 15.99 21.72
CA GLN A 242 13.90 17.31 21.09
C GLN A 242 14.95 17.57 20.01
N GLN A 243 16.22 17.30 20.30
CA GLN A 243 17.33 17.49 19.36
C GLN A 243 17.16 16.65 18.09
N ASP A 244 16.73 15.38 18.20
CA ASP A 244 16.50 14.52 17.04
C ASP A 244 15.41 15.10 16.11
N TYR A 245 14.29 15.52 16.68
CA TYR A 245 13.20 16.10 15.88
C TYR A 245 13.61 17.41 15.22
N GLU A 246 14.33 18.28 15.93
CA GLU A 246 14.85 19.52 15.36
C GLU A 246 15.80 19.25 14.19
N ASN A 247 16.70 18.26 14.33
CA ASN A 247 17.61 17.82 13.27
C ASN A 247 16.85 17.29 12.04
N ILE A 248 15.84 16.43 12.25
CA ILE A 248 15.00 15.90 11.17
C ILE A 248 14.22 17.02 10.47
N ILE A 249 13.63 17.94 11.24
CA ILE A 249 12.88 19.08 10.71
C ILE A 249 13.80 19.98 9.88
N ALA A 250 14.99 20.28 10.41
CA ALA A 250 16.00 21.06 9.71
C ALA A 250 16.39 20.41 8.38
N TYR A 251 16.61 19.09 8.34
CA TYR A 251 16.89 18.35 7.10
C TYR A 251 15.75 18.47 6.07
N VAL A 252 14.50 18.23 6.48
CA VAL A 252 13.31 18.32 5.59
C VAL A 252 13.18 19.73 5.01
N VAL A 253 13.49 20.77 5.79
CA VAL A 253 13.46 22.16 5.34
C VAL A 253 14.66 22.50 4.45
N ARG A 254 15.88 22.11 4.82
CA ARG A 254 17.16 22.40 4.13
C ARG A 254 17.24 21.77 2.75
N GLY A 255 16.78 20.53 2.57
CA GLY A 255 16.81 19.82 1.27
C GLY A 255 16.17 20.63 0.13
N SER A 256 15.34 21.61 0.47
CA SER A 256 14.71 22.52 -0.45
C SER A 256 15.53 23.73 -0.91
N GLU A 257 16.58 24.15 -0.19
CA GLU A 257 17.45 25.24 -0.67
C GLU A 257 18.18 24.82 -1.94
N LYS A 258 18.66 23.56 -1.98
CA LYS A 258 19.28 22.97 -3.17
C LYS A 258 18.29 22.91 -4.35
N VAL A 259 17.05 22.49 -4.12
CA VAL A 259 16.00 22.43 -5.17
C VAL A 259 15.55 23.83 -5.61
N ARG A 260 15.43 24.79 -4.67
CA ARG A 260 15.09 26.18 -4.98
C ARG A 260 16.19 26.83 -5.81
N LYS A 261 17.46 26.70 -5.41
CA LYS A 261 18.63 27.17 -6.17
C LYS A 261 18.63 26.58 -7.59
N ARG A 262 18.45 25.26 -7.75
CA ARG A 262 18.32 24.62 -9.09
C ARG A 262 17.13 25.13 -9.91
N ARG A 263 15.95 25.33 -9.30
CA ARG A 263 14.78 25.89 -10.02
C ARG A 263 15.02 27.34 -10.43
N GLN A 264 15.69 28.12 -9.59
CA GLN A 264 16.02 29.52 -9.84
C GLN A 264 17.08 29.63 -10.95
N GLU A 265 18.10 28.76 -10.94
CA GLU A 265 19.06 28.61 -12.03
C GLU A 265 18.41 28.15 -13.35
N LEU A 266 17.49 27.18 -13.32
CA LEU A 266 16.73 26.75 -14.49
C LEU A 266 15.80 27.85 -15.02
N PHE A 267 15.23 28.67 -14.13
CA PHE A 267 14.42 29.82 -14.48
C PHE A 267 15.28 30.91 -15.14
N LEU A 268 16.44 31.24 -14.56
CA LEU A 268 17.44 32.15 -15.13
C LEU A 268 17.93 31.66 -16.51
N LYS A 269 18.26 30.37 -16.64
CA LYS A 269 18.64 29.75 -17.93
C LYS A 269 17.51 29.79 -18.96
N ARG A 270 16.25 29.77 -18.53
CA ARG A 270 15.09 29.94 -19.44
C ARG A 270 14.90 31.39 -19.85
N GLN A 271 15.24 32.36 -18.98
CA GLN A 271 15.20 33.78 -19.33
C GLN A 271 16.33 34.15 -20.29
N SER A 272 17.56 33.67 -20.10
CA SER A 272 18.66 33.96 -21.02
C SER A 272 18.50 33.35 -22.42
N LYS A 273 17.64 32.32 -22.57
CA LYS A 273 17.25 31.79 -23.89
C LYS A 273 16.10 32.55 -24.56
N ARG A 274 15.40 33.45 -23.86
CA ARG A 274 14.39 34.31 -24.46
C ARG A 274 15.08 35.57 -24.98
N GLN A 275 15.33 35.57 -26.29
CA GLN A 275 15.39 36.73 -27.18
C GLN A 275 15.98 37.99 -26.58
N HIS A 276 17.25 38.22 -26.95
CA HIS A 276 17.89 39.52 -27.22
C HIS A 276 16.90 40.69 -27.18
N LEU A 277 16.68 41.25 -25.99
CA LEU A 277 16.07 42.56 -25.84
C LEU A 277 17.05 43.59 -26.43
N ASP A 278 16.50 44.70 -26.90
CA ASP A 278 17.30 45.86 -27.31
C ASP A 278 18.22 46.27 -26.14
N PRO A 279 19.55 46.45 -26.36
CA PRO A 279 20.46 46.87 -25.30
C PRO A 279 19.96 48.09 -24.51
N GLU A 280 19.24 49.03 -25.13
CA GLU A 280 18.67 50.18 -24.40
C GLU A 280 17.57 49.81 -23.40
N GLU A 281 16.68 48.87 -23.72
CA GLU A 281 15.66 48.41 -22.76
C GLU A 281 16.30 47.62 -21.61
N THR A 282 17.33 46.84 -21.92
CA THR A 282 18.04 46.05 -20.91
C THR A 282 18.73 46.94 -19.88
N GLU A 283 19.36 48.02 -20.35
CA GLU A 283 20.04 48.98 -19.46
C GLU A 283 19.02 49.81 -18.65
N ARG A 284 17.86 50.17 -19.22
CA ARG A 284 16.77 50.80 -18.47
C ARG A 284 16.26 49.89 -17.34
N VAL A 285 15.99 48.63 -17.63
CA VAL A 285 15.51 47.67 -16.61
C VAL A 285 16.57 47.46 -15.52
N ARG A 286 17.85 47.46 -15.88
CA ARG A 286 18.95 47.35 -14.92
C ARG A 286 19.02 48.58 -14.00
N GLN A 287 18.93 49.78 -14.57
CA GLN A 287 18.91 51.03 -13.80
C GLN A 287 17.70 51.09 -12.84
N ASP A 288 16.51 50.74 -13.32
CA ASP A 288 15.30 50.67 -12.49
C ASP A 288 15.45 49.69 -11.31
N LEU A 289 16.10 48.54 -11.55
CA LEU A 289 16.31 47.53 -10.52
C LEU A 289 17.34 47.98 -9.48
N GLU A 290 18.40 48.66 -9.90
CA GLU A 290 19.41 49.26 -9.02
C GLU A 290 18.79 50.38 -8.16
N GLU A 291 17.93 51.23 -8.73
CA GLU A 291 17.21 52.27 -7.98
C GLU A 291 16.23 51.68 -6.95
N LEU A 292 15.53 50.59 -7.31
CA LEU A 292 14.63 49.88 -6.40
C LEU A 292 15.37 49.22 -5.23
N ASN A 293 16.56 48.67 -5.48
CA ASN A 293 17.39 48.08 -4.45
C ASN A 293 17.99 49.15 -3.52
N LEU A 294 18.43 50.28 -4.08
CA LEU A 294 18.92 51.42 -3.28
C LEU A 294 17.81 51.93 -2.34
N LYS A 295 16.60 52.13 -2.84
CA LYS A 295 15.42 52.52 -2.05
C LYS A 295 15.04 51.49 -0.96
N ARG A 296 15.32 50.20 -1.18
CA ARG A 296 15.13 49.16 -0.15
C ARG A 296 16.19 49.24 0.92
N THR A 297 17.46 49.41 0.55
CA THR A 297 18.55 49.55 1.52
C THR A 297 18.45 50.84 2.35
N GLU A 298 17.94 51.92 1.77
CA GLU A 298 17.66 53.16 2.50
C GLU A 298 16.48 52.99 3.47
N LYS A 299 15.44 52.23 3.10
CA LYS A 299 14.34 51.89 4.02
C LYS A 299 14.78 50.96 5.16
N GLU A 300 15.70 50.05 4.89
CA GLU A 300 16.28 49.17 5.91
C GLU A 300 17.18 49.97 6.86
N LYS A 301 18.05 50.86 6.34
CA LYS A 301 18.87 51.75 7.18
C LYS A 301 18.06 52.74 7.99
N ALA A 302 16.97 53.30 7.44
CA ALA A 302 16.08 54.19 8.19
C ALA A 302 15.29 53.47 9.29
N SER A 303 15.32 52.13 9.34
CA SER A 303 14.64 51.34 10.38
C SER A 303 15.61 50.82 11.47
N GLU A 304 16.91 51.16 11.40
CA GLU A 304 17.94 50.65 12.34
C GLU A 304 18.44 51.68 13.37
N ASP A 305 17.83 52.86 13.49
CA ASP A 305 18.12 53.82 14.57
C ASP A 305 17.47 53.44 15.93
N VAL A 306 17.54 52.16 16.29
CA VAL A 306 17.22 51.70 17.65
C VAL A 306 18.46 51.06 18.23
N GLU A 307 19.16 51.84 19.06
CA GLU A 307 20.27 51.41 19.90
C GLU A 307 19.88 50.14 20.68
N VAL A 308 20.29 48.98 20.18
CA VAL A 308 20.31 47.74 20.95
C VAL A 308 21.76 47.45 21.27
N THR A 309 22.16 47.88 22.47
CA THR A 309 23.43 47.57 23.11
C THR A 309 23.74 46.08 22.97
N THR A 310 24.79 45.77 22.22
CA THR A 310 25.32 44.43 22.02
C THR A 310 25.99 43.93 23.30
N SER A 311 25.25 43.24 24.16
CA SER A 311 25.86 42.37 25.17
C SER A 311 26.26 41.06 24.50
N THR A 312 27.53 40.97 24.15
CA THR A 312 28.23 39.81 23.58
C THR A 312 28.35 38.69 24.63
N SER A 313 27.23 38.11 25.07
CA SER A 313 27.29 36.84 25.79
C SER A 313 27.38 35.73 24.75
N SER A 314 28.61 35.29 24.52
CA SER A 314 28.97 34.01 23.94
C SER A 314 28.13 32.90 24.58
N ARG A 315 26.96 32.60 23.98
CA ARG A 315 26.27 31.33 24.19
C ARG A 315 27.16 30.28 23.57
N GLU A 316 27.98 29.67 24.41
CA GLU A 316 28.52 28.35 24.18
C GLU A 316 27.38 27.49 23.62
N VAL A 317 27.49 27.13 22.35
CA VAL A 317 26.59 26.18 21.71
C VAL A 317 26.83 24.89 22.47
N ALA A 318 25.97 24.61 23.45
CA ALA A 318 25.95 23.37 24.21
C ALA A 318 26.15 22.24 23.22
N GLY A 319 27.28 21.53 23.33
CA GLY A 319 27.77 20.62 22.30
C GLY A 319 26.63 19.75 21.82
N SER A 320 26.21 19.93 20.56
CA SER A 320 25.08 19.22 20.02
C SER A 320 25.41 17.73 20.10
N GLN A 321 24.83 17.03 21.07
CA GLN A 321 25.00 15.59 21.16
C GLN A 321 24.57 15.03 19.80
N VAL A 322 25.49 14.34 19.13
CA VAL A 322 25.25 13.79 17.80
C VAL A 322 24.24 12.67 17.96
N THR A 323 22.98 12.96 17.62
CA THR A 323 21.88 12.04 17.83
C THR A 323 21.82 10.95 16.74
N ASN A 324 21.20 9.81 17.04
CA ASN A 324 21.17 8.68 16.10
C ASN A 324 20.40 9.00 14.81
N ALA A 325 19.31 9.77 14.89
CA ALA A 325 18.57 10.20 13.71
C ALA A 325 19.40 11.14 12.82
N LEU A 326 20.19 12.05 13.42
CA LEU A 326 21.08 12.94 12.67
C LEU A 326 22.17 12.14 11.97
N LYS A 327 22.82 11.20 12.67
CA LYS A 327 23.83 10.30 12.07
C LYS A 327 23.25 9.57 10.85
N TYR A 328 22.03 9.03 10.95
CA TYR A 328 21.39 8.34 9.84
C TYR A 328 21.11 9.27 8.64
N ILE A 329 20.64 10.49 8.90
CA ILE A 329 20.40 11.49 7.85
C ILE A 329 21.70 11.90 7.17
N ASP A 330 22.77 12.12 7.92
CA ASP A 330 24.07 12.51 7.37
C ASP A 330 24.66 11.37 6.54
N ALA A 331 24.58 10.12 7.03
CA ALA A 331 24.98 8.94 6.28
C ALA A 331 24.17 8.75 4.99
N PHE A 332 22.88 9.06 5.04
CA PHE A 332 22.03 9.05 3.87
C PHE A 332 22.42 10.13 2.86
N GLU A 333 22.65 11.36 3.31
CA GLU A 333 23.10 12.47 2.44
C GLU A 333 24.45 12.15 1.80
N GLU A 334 25.38 11.55 2.56
CA GLU A 334 26.64 11.05 2.05
C GLU A 334 26.39 10.00 0.96
N LEU A 335 25.59 8.97 1.25
CA LEU A 335 25.24 7.91 0.31
C LEU A 335 24.62 8.44 -0.99
N GLN A 336 23.86 9.53 -0.95
CA GLN A 336 23.31 10.16 -2.15
C GLN A 336 24.35 10.81 -3.06
N ASN A 337 25.52 11.19 -2.52
CA ASN A 337 26.59 11.86 -3.27
C ASN A 337 27.69 10.91 -3.73
N LEU A 338 27.64 9.63 -3.33
CA LEU A 338 28.60 8.61 -3.76
C LEU A 338 28.34 8.18 -5.20
N THR A 339 29.41 7.82 -5.90
CA THR A 339 29.40 7.32 -7.28
C THR A 339 29.94 5.89 -7.34
N SER A 340 29.99 5.29 -8.53
CA SER A 340 30.63 3.98 -8.75
C SER A 340 32.11 3.92 -8.31
N ALA A 341 32.79 5.06 -8.14
CA ALA A 341 34.15 5.11 -7.60
C ALA A 341 34.22 4.87 -6.08
N ASN A 342 33.08 4.91 -5.36
CA ASN A 342 33.03 4.86 -3.90
C ASN A 342 32.20 3.67 -3.37
N ILE A 343 32.26 2.53 -4.05
CA ILE A 343 31.45 1.33 -3.73
C ILE A 343 31.68 0.88 -2.28
N ASP A 344 32.92 0.76 -1.82
CA ASP A 344 33.21 0.25 -0.47
C ASP A 344 32.70 1.21 0.62
N ARG A 345 32.72 2.52 0.35
CA ARG A 345 32.11 3.50 1.25
C ARG A 345 30.59 3.36 1.28
N ALA A 346 29.94 3.22 0.12
CA ALA A 346 28.49 3.04 0.05
C ALA A 346 28.04 1.77 0.80
N VAL A 347 28.77 0.67 0.59
CA VAL A 347 28.62 -0.58 1.32
C VAL A 347 28.76 -0.38 2.82
N SER A 348 29.80 0.32 3.28
CA SER A 348 30.04 0.56 4.70
C SER A 348 28.84 1.28 5.35
N LEU A 349 28.26 2.27 4.67
CA LEU A 349 27.08 2.99 5.14
C LEU A 349 25.84 2.09 5.19
N ILE A 350 25.64 1.23 4.17
CA ILE A 350 24.53 0.28 4.13
C ILE A 350 24.61 -0.70 5.30
N LEU A 351 25.80 -1.23 5.58
CA LEU A 351 26.01 -2.22 6.65
C LEU A 351 25.97 -1.57 8.04
N GLN A 352 26.54 -0.37 8.20
CA GLN A 352 26.54 0.38 9.46
C GLN A 352 25.13 0.70 9.92
N TYR A 353 24.26 1.17 9.02
CA TYR A 353 22.87 1.47 9.39
C TYR A 353 21.94 0.30 9.16
N GLY A 354 22.42 -0.89 8.80
CA GLY A 354 21.58 -2.08 8.69
C GLY A 354 21.22 -2.69 10.04
N ASN A 355 22.07 -2.54 11.05
CA ASN A 355 21.99 -3.33 12.28
C ASN A 355 21.19 -2.66 13.41
N LYS A 356 20.66 -3.49 14.32
CA LYS A 356 20.00 -3.06 15.56
C LYS A 356 21.04 -2.27 16.38
N ILE A 357 20.83 -0.97 16.56
CA ILE A 357 21.62 -0.22 17.54
C ILE A 357 21.28 -0.82 18.91
N TYR A 358 22.18 -1.61 19.49
CA TYR A 358 22.03 -2.22 20.82
C TYR A 358 21.87 -1.18 21.95
N GLU A 359 22.00 0.12 21.66
CA GLU A 359 22.06 1.18 22.65
C GLU A 359 20.74 1.42 23.40
N LEU A 360 19.58 1.01 22.88
CA LEU A 360 18.30 1.22 23.57
C LEU A 360 17.86 0.08 24.50
N SER A 361 18.35 -1.15 24.30
CA SER A 361 17.92 -2.30 25.12
C SER A 361 18.42 -2.23 26.55
N LEU A 362 19.57 -1.60 26.84
CA LEU A 362 20.03 -1.49 28.22
C LEU A 362 19.32 -0.40 29.02
N ARG A 363 18.60 0.53 28.39
CA ARG A 363 17.85 1.56 29.13
C ARG A 363 16.36 1.29 29.29
N GLN A 364 15.72 0.49 28.43
CA GLN A 364 14.26 0.43 28.39
C GLN A 364 13.60 -0.83 28.96
N THR A 365 14.37 -1.88 29.26
CA THR A 365 13.84 -3.08 29.96
C THR A 365 13.25 -2.74 31.34
N PHE A 366 13.48 -1.53 31.86
CA PHE A 366 12.94 -1.12 33.15
C PHE A 366 11.55 -0.44 33.12
N ILE A 367 10.97 -0.04 31.98
CA ILE A 367 9.78 0.88 32.02
C ILE A 367 8.46 0.33 31.44
N LEU A 368 8.42 -0.76 30.67
CA LEU A 368 7.21 -1.14 29.90
C LEU A 368 6.35 -2.29 30.49
N LEU A 369 6.17 -2.35 31.82
CA LEU A 369 5.15 -3.21 32.44
C LEU A 369 3.80 -2.51 32.69
N THR A 370 3.55 -1.33 32.12
CA THR A 370 2.28 -0.63 32.28
C THR A 370 1.72 -0.16 30.94
N PHE A 371 0.40 -0.32 30.79
CA PHE A 371 -0.50 0.10 29.70
C PHE A 371 -0.77 -0.85 28.53
N SER A 372 -1.95 -1.48 28.67
CA SER A 372 -2.71 -2.27 27.71
C SER A 372 -3.06 -1.50 26.44
N SER A 373 -2.15 -1.50 25.48
CA SER A 373 -2.39 -1.33 24.04
C SER A 373 -1.08 -1.68 23.35
N ARG A 374 -0.87 -2.96 23.03
CA ARG A 374 0.28 -3.43 22.24
C ARG A 374 0.19 -2.88 20.81
N ILE A 375 0.46 -1.59 20.61
CA ILE A 375 1.15 -1.20 19.39
C ILE A 375 2.56 -1.72 19.63
N VAL A 376 2.85 -2.90 19.06
CA VAL A 376 4.23 -3.35 18.95
C VAL A 376 4.89 -2.32 18.03
N LEU A 377 5.44 -1.26 18.63
CA LEU A 377 6.45 -0.44 18.00
C LEU A 377 7.64 -1.38 17.87
N THR A 378 7.60 -2.23 16.84
CA THR A 378 8.75 -3.00 16.40
C THR A 378 9.85 -1.96 16.28
N THR A 379 10.88 -2.06 17.12
CA THR A 379 12.07 -1.22 17.09
C THR A 379 12.44 -1.10 15.62
N SER A 380 12.16 0.05 15.03
CA SER A 380 12.16 0.16 13.57
C SER A 380 13.57 -0.15 13.15
N LYS A 381 13.74 -1.25 12.44
CA LYS A 381 15.01 -1.62 11.81
C LYS A 381 15.35 -0.44 10.91
N VAL A 382 16.16 0.47 11.41
CA VAL A 382 16.79 1.49 10.58
C VAL A 382 17.65 0.67 9.64
N SER A 383 17.41 0.81 8.35
CA SER A 383 18.21 0.22 7.28
C SER A 383 17.97 1.03 6.01
N PHE A 384 18.97 1.06 5.15
CA PHE A 384 18.78 1.60 3.81
C PHE A 384 18.09 0.55 2.94
N GLU A 385 17.00 0.94 2.31
CA GLU A 385 16.33 0.14 1.30
C GLU A 385 16.76 0.56 -0.11
N LYS A 386 16.50 -0.30 -1.09
CA LYS A 386 16.87 -0.10 -2.50
C LYS A 386 16.46 1.28 -3.03
N GLU A 387 15.28 1.77 -2.67
CA GLU A 387 14.75 3.07 -3.12
C GLU A 387 15.55 4.27 -2.62
N GLN A 388 16.38 4.07 -1.59
CA GLN A 388 17.28 5.09 -1.04
C GLN A 388 18.66 5.03 -1.71
N ILE A 389 19.01 3.97 -2.43
CA ILE A 389 20.31 3.83 -3.06
C ILE A 389 20.32 4.51 -4.45
N PRO A 390 21.34 5.32 -4.78
CA PRO A 390 21.54 5.82 -6.14
C PRO A 390 21.53 4.70 -7.20
N GLU A 391 20.90 4.94 -8.36
CA GLU A 391 20.74 3.90 -9.39
C GLU A 391 22.08 3.39 -9.93
N GLU A 392 23.10 4.24 -10.02
CA GLU A 392 24.46 3.86 -10.44
C GLU A 392 25.09 2.80 -9.53
N LEU A 393 24.87 2.92 -8.21
CA LEU A 393 25.36 1.99 -7.21
C LEU A 393 24.59 0.66 -7.23
N LEU A 394 23.34 0.65 -7.71
CA LEU A 394 22.50 -0.55 -7.83
C LEU A 394 22.91 -1.48 -8.99
N ASN A 395 24.04 -1.22 -9.66
CA ASN A 395 24.69 -2.13 -10.60
C ASN A 395 25.82 -2.95 -9.94
N SER A 396 26.19 -2.64 -8.70
CA SER A 396 27.28 -3.32 -7.98
C SER A 396 26.82 -4.57 -7.23
N LYS A 397 27.55 -5.68 -7.39
CA LYS A 397 27.38 -6.92 -6.61
C LYS A 397 27.51 -6.65 -5.10
N LYS A 398 28.54 -5.91 -4.68
CA LYS A 398 28.80 -5.60 -3.26
C LYS A 398 27.64 -4.83 -2.60
N VAL A 399 27.03 -3.88 -3.32
CA VAL A 399 25.88 -3.10 -2.83
C VAL A 399 24.66 -3.99 -2.62
N TRP A 400 24.33 -4.86 -3.57
CA TRP A 400 23.23 -5.81 -3.41
C TRP A 400 23.51 -6.85 -2.33
N GLY A 401 24.74 -7.33 -2.21
CA GLY A 401 25.17 -8.22 -1.13
C GLY A 401 24.93 -7.59 0.24
N ALA A 402 25.25 -6.31 0.40
CA ALA A 402 24.97 -5.56 1.63
C ALA A 402 23.47 -5.40 1.91
N LEU A 403 22.65 -5.08 0.89
CA LEU A 403 21.20 -4.94 1.04
C LEU A 403 20.49 -6.27 1.37
N LEU A 404 20.97 -7.39 0.80
CA LEU A 404 20.33 -8.70 0.90
C LEU A 404 20.20 -9.20 2.34
N ARG A 405 21.14 -8.83 3.22
CA ARG A 405 21.17 -9.25 4.64
C ARG A 405 19.86 -9.00 5.39
N ARG A 406 19.17 -7.88 5.11
CA ARG A 406 17.96 -7.45 5.85
C ARG A 406 16.77 -7.10 4.98
N MET A 407 16.89 -7.29 3.66
CA MET A 407 15.78 -7.18 2.74
C MET A 407 14.63 -8.12 3.17
N SER A 408 13.37 -7.69 3.14
CA SER A 408 12.24 -8.59 3.45
C SER A 408 12.09 -9.69 2.40
N LEU A 409 11.47 -10.83 2.73
CA LEU A 409 11.24 -11.91 1.77
C LEU A 409 10.48 -11.42 0.52
N PRO A 410 9.36 -10.68 0.62
CA PRO A 410 8.69 -10.15 -0.56
C PRO A 410 9.58 -9.26 -1.44
N THR A 411 10.43 -8.44 -0.82
CA THR A 411 11.35 -7.54 -1.56
C THR A 411 12.48 -8.34 -2.21
N MET A 412 12.97 -9.38 -1.55
CA MET A 412 13.96 -10.32 -2.10
C MET A 412 13.40 -11.03 -3.32
N LEU A 413 12.20 -11.62 -3.22
CA LEU A 413 11.51 -12.29 -4.33
C LEU A 413 11.33 -11.37 -5.55
N LYS A 414 10.97 -10.11 -5.31
CA LYS A 414 10.79 -9.12 -6.39
C LYS A 414 12.10 -8.75 -7.10
N ASN A 415 13.24 -8.84 -6.41
CA ASN A 415 14.54 -8.39 -6.93
C ASN A 415 15.50 -9.53 -7.29
N ILE A 416 15.12 -10.80 -7.08
CA ILE A 416 16.02 -11.95 -7.28
C ILE A 416 16.56 -12.06 -8.71
N GLY A 417 15.72 -11.82 -9.73
CA GLY A 417 16.16 -11.77 -11.12
C GLY A 417 17.18 -10.66 -11.39
N ARG A 418 17.02 -9.48 -10.76
CA ARG A 418 18.00 -8.39 -10.85
C ARG A 418 19.32 -8.78 -10.21
N MET A 419 19.29 -9.47 -9.06
CA MET A 419 20.49 -9.94 -8.37
C MET A 419 21.22 -11.02 -9.18
N SER A 420 20.50 -11.93 -9.85
CA SER A 420 21.11 -12.89 -10.78
C SER A 420 21.66 -12.24 -12.04
N GLY A 421 20.99 -11.22 -12.57
CA GLY A 421 21.42 -10.50 -13.78
C GLY A 421 22.72 -9.70 -13.60
N ILE A 422 23.08 -9.37 -12.36
CA ILE A 422 24.39 -8.80 -12.01
C ILE A 422 25.37 -9.88 -11.50
N GLU A 423 25.05 -11.16 -11.68
CA GLU A 423 25.87 -12.31 -11.28
C GLU A 423 26.20 -12.36 -9.79
N LEU A 424 25.31 -11.89 -8.91
CA LEU A 424 25.52 -11.92 -7.45
C LEU A 424 25.61 -13.36 -6.91
N PHE A 425 24.96 -14.32 -7.57
CA PHE A 425 24.83 -15.71 -7.13
C PHE A 425 25.73 -16.68 -7.89
N ASN A 426 26.78 -16.19 -8.54
CA ASN A 426 27.72 -17.07 -9.23
C ASN A 426 28.56 -17.82 -8.18
N GLU A 427 28.48 -19.15 -8.17
CA GLU A 427 29.18 -20.00 -7.19
C GLU A 427 30.72 -19.91 -7.31
N ALA A 428 31.23 -19.48 -8.48
CA ALA A 428 32.66 -19.34 -8.73
C ALA A 428 33.29 -18.05 -8.18
N ASP A 429 32.47 -17.03 -7.87
CA ASP A 429 32.98 -15.79 -7.26
C ASP A 429 33.11 -16.01 -5.76
N ASP A 430 34.33 -16.33 -5.30
CA ASP A 430 34.68 -16.38 -3.89
C ASP A 430 34.35 -15.05 -3.22
N SER A 431 33.23 -15.08 -2.50
CA SER A 431 32.91 -14.24 -1.38
C SER A 431 32.77 -12.74 -1.70
N VAL A 432 31.75 -12.34 -2.47
CA VAL A 432 31.20 -10.98 -2.31
C VAL A 432 31.00 -10.66 -0.82
N PHE A 433 30.64 -11.65 0.01
CA PHE A 433 30.56 -11.50 1.46
C PHE A 433 31.92 -11.49 2.19
N GLY A 434 32.98 -12.09 1.65
CA GLY A 434 34.33 -12.03 2.20
C GLY A 434 35.03 -10.72 1.86
N ASP A 435 34.86 -10.19 0.64
CA ASP A 435 35.20 -8.81 0.27
C ASP A 435 34.54 -7.81 1.23
N LEU A 436 33.30 -8.10 1.61
CA LEU A 436 32.57 -7.30 2.58
C LEU A 436 33.14 -7.49 3.99
N SER A 437 33.72 -8.64 4.33
CA SER A 437 34.33 -8.91 5.64
C SER A 437 35.42 -7.90 6.01
N ASP A 438 36.20 -7.42 5.04
CA ASP A 438 37.19 -6.36 5.28
C ASP A 438 36.53 -5.05 5.71
N VAL A 439 35.39 -4.72 5.09
CA VAL A 439 34.55 -3.58 5.51
C VAL A 439 33.94 -3.83 6.89
N LEU A 440 33.56 -5.08 7.19
CA LEU A 440 32.92 -5.49 8.45
C LEU A 440 33.86 -5.48 9.66
N ASN A 441 35.14 -5.79 9.47
CA ASN A 441 36.13 -5.73 10.55
C ASN A 441 36.24 -4.32 11.17
N ASN A 442 35.86 -3.29 10.42
CA ASN A 442 35.76 -1.91 10.90
C ASN A 442 34.43 -1.59 11.62
N ILE A 443 33.46 -2.51 11.61
CA ILE A 443 32.14 -2.39 12.24
C ILE A 443 32.07 -3.38 13.39
N THR A 444 32.78 -3.11 14.49
CA THR A 444 32.97 -4.01 15.64
C THR A 444 31.69 -4.66 16.17
N TRP A 445 30.59 -3.92 16.18
CA TRP A 445 29.30 -4.38 16.72
C TRP A 445 28.50 -5.27 15.74
N PHE A 446 28.96 -5.43 14.50
CA PHE A 446 28.28 -6.19 13.45
C PHE A 446 28.02 -7.67 13.79
N PHE A 447 28.91 -8.25 14.60
CA PHE A 447 28.88 -9.66 15.00
C PHE A 447 28.06 -9.96 16.26
N TYR A 448 27.55 -8.93 16.95
CA TYR A 448 26.80 -9.11 18.20
C TYR A 448 25.27 -9.20 18.00
N ASP A 449 24.76 -9.05 16.78
CA ASP A 449 23.32 -9.12 16.48
C ASP A 449 22.86 -10.57 16.27
N ASP A 450 22.62 -11.25 17.38
CA ASP A 450 22.12 -12.63 17.50
C ASP A 450 20.58 -12.74 17.48
N ASP A 451 19.84 -11.71 17.04
CA ASP A 451 18.52 -12.02 16.46
C ASP A 451 18.83 -13.05 15.37
N LYS A 452 18.35 -14.30 15.51
CA LYS A 452 18.53 -15.52 14.69
C LYS A 452 18.41 -15.31 13.15
N ASN A 453 19.10 -14.30 12.64
CA ASN A 453 19.03 -13.73 11.32
C ASN A 453 20.07 -14.49 10.53
N TYR A 454 19.59 -15.49 9.80
CA TYR A 454 19.94 -15.92 8.45
C TYR A 454 21.38 -15.92 7.92
N THR A 455 22.34 -15.16 8.42
CA THR A 455 23.65 -14.99 7.82
C THR A 455 24.73 -15.27 8.86
N ASN A 456 25.40 -16.41 8.75
CA ASN A 456 26.80 -16.44 9.14
C ASN A 456 27.58 -15.72 8.03
N PHE A 457 27.46 -14.39 7.96
CA PHE A 457 27.86 -13.62 6.79
C PHE A 457 29.30 -13.88 6.36
N THR A 458 30.20 -14.17 7.30
CA THR A 458 31.61 -14.47 7.02
C THR A 458 31.87 -15.87 6.49
N LYS A 459 30.92 -16.81 6.64
CA LYS A 459 31.03 -18.20 6.15
C LYS A 459 29.98 -18.55 5.09
N ASP A 460 29.26 -17.55 4.60
CA ASP A 460 28.11 -17.73 3.73
C ASP A 460 28.36 -17.01 2.41
N ASP A 461 27.60 -17.38 1.40
CA ASP A 461 27.57 -16.69 0.11
C ASP A 461 26.15 -16.17 -0.17
N PRO A 462 25.99 -15.20 -1.09
CA PRO A 462 24.68 -14.63 -1.39
C PRO A 462 23.64 -15.66 -1.84
N ALA A 463 24.04 -16.71 -2.56
CA ALA A 463 23.12 -17.74 -3.05
C ALA A 463 22.67 -18.64 -1.90
N SER A 464 23.61 -19.12 -1.07
CA SER A 464 23.32 -19.91 0.14
C SER A 464 22.42 -19.17 1.11
N LEU A 465 22.60 -17.86 1.26
CA LEU A 465 21.70 -17.00 2.04
C LEU A 465 20.27 -17.03 1.48
N VAL A 466 20.09 -16.79 0.17
CA VAL A 466 18.76 -16.82 -0.46
C VAL A 466 18.12 -18.19 -0.31
N ILE A 467 18.87 -19.27 -0.53
CA ILE A 467 18.40 -20.65 -0.40
C ILE A 467 17.93 -20.93 1.02
N ARG A 468 18.72 -20.56 2.04
CA ARG A 468 18.36 -20.73 3.44
C ARG A 468 17.09 -19.94 3.79
N ARG A 469 16.95 -18.74 3.25
CA ARG A 469 15.77 -17.87 3.43
C ARG A 469 14.51 -18.42 2.81
N LEU A 470 14.61 -19.02 1.62
CA LEU A 470 13.51 -19.69 0.96
C LEU A 470 13.11 -21.01 1.67
N ASN A 471 14.02 -21.67 2.37
CA ASN A 471 13.75 -22.91 3.10
C ASN A 471 13.30 -22.70 4.56
N ASP A 472 13.22 -21.46 5.06
CA ASP A 472 12.83 -21.18 6.44
C ASP A 472 11.30 -21.08 6.59
N ILE A 473 10.70 -22.21 6.98
CA ILE A 473 9.26 -22.40 7.11
C ILE A 473 8.64 -21.39 8.08
N GLU A 474 9.25 -21.18 9.24
CA GLU A 474 8.72 -20.28 10.27
C GLU A 474 8.66 -18.83 9.78
N LYS A 475 9.63 -18.43 8.96
CA LYS A 475 9.66 -17.09 8.38
C LYS A 475 8.73 -16.91 7.19
N LEU A 476 8.57 -17.94 6.36
CA LEU A 476 7.52 -17.96 5.34
C LEU A 476 6.13 -17.79 5.98
N LYS A 477 5.87 -18.50 7.08
CA LYS A 477 4.65 -18.37 7.90
C LYS A 477 4.51 -16.98 8.52
N GLN A 478 5.57 -16.43 9.10
CA GLN A 478 5.56 -15.08 9.69
C GLN A 478 5.28 -13.97 8.65
N GLU A 479 5.78 -14.11 7.43
CA GLU A 479 5.52 -13.18 6.31
C GLU A 479 4.15 -13.44 5.66
N ARG A 480 3.45 -14.53 6.04
CA ARG A 480 2.14 -14.98 5.52
C ARG A 480 2.10 -15.03 3.99
N LEU A 481 3.13 -15.61 3.38
CA LEU A 481 3.18 -15.79 1.94
C LEU A 481 2.34 -17.00 1.53
N HIS A 482 1.39 -16.79 0.61
CA HIS A 482 0.66 -17.89 -0.04
C HIS A 482 1.57 -18.60 -1.06
N PRO A 483 1.45 -19.93 -1.28
CA PRO A 483 2.23 -20.67 -2.29
C PRO A 483 2.23 -20.02 -3.68
N LEU A 484 1.08 -19.45 -4.07
CA LEU A 484 0.93 -18.68 -5.31
C LEU A 484 1.93 -17.51 -5.43
N ALA A 485 2.27 -16.83 -4.34
CA ALA A 485 3.25 -15.74 -4.34
C ALA A 485 4.67 -16.27 -4.66
N ILE A 486 5.01 -17.45 -4.12
CA ILE A 486 6.27 -18.15 -4.43
C ILE A 486 6.28 -18.58 -5.89
N LEU A 487 5.17 -19.13 -6.39
CA LEU A 487 5.07 -19.59 -7.77
C LEU A 487 5.20 -18.44 -8.77
N PHE A 488 4.57 -17.29 -8.51
CA PHE A 488 4.78 -16.07 -9.32
C PHE A 488 6.25 -15.67 -9.37
N ALA A 489 6.94 -15.69 -8.22
CA ALA A 489 8.36 -15.36 -8.15
C ALA A 489 9.23 -16.39 -8.89
N LYS A 490 8.93 -17.68 -8.72
CA LYS A 490 9.60 -18.81 -9.39
C LYS A 490 9.47 -18.68 -10.90
N MET A 491 8.25 -18.58 -11.44
CA MET A 491 8.03 -18.50 -12.89
C MET A 491 8.74 -17.29 -13.50
N ASN A 492 8.66 -16.12 -12.85
CA ASN A 492 9.38 -14.94 -13.30
C ASN A 492 10.90 -15.15 -13.27
N TYR A 493 11.42 -15.82 -12.24
CA TYR A 493 12.86 -16.12 -12.12
C TYR A 493 13.35 -17.12 -13.17
N GLU A 494 12.62 -18.21 -13.39
CA GLU A 494 12.99 -19.28 -14.32
C GLU A 494 12.90 -18.84 -15.79
N HIS A 495 12.01 -17.91 -16.10
CA HIS A 495 11.91 -17.33 -17.43
C HIS A 495 13.20 -16.61 -17.86
N GLY A 496 14.01 -16.12 -16.91
CA GLY A 496 15.32 -15.54 -17.20
C GLY A 496 15.31 -14.15 -17.84
N HIS A 497 14.15 -13.50 -17.97
CA HIS A 497 14.04 -12.16 -18.56
C HIS A 497 12.98 -11.28 -17.84
N GLU A 498 13.27 -10.00 -17.62
CA GLU A 498 12.35 -9.05 -17.02
C GLU A 498 11.27 -8.59 -18.00
N MET A 499 9.98 -8.88 -17.76
CA MET A 499 8.89 -8.52 -18.69
C MET A 499 8.80 -7.06 -19.14
N ARG A 500 9.20 -6.12 -18.28
CA ARG A 500 9.13 -4.66 -18.55
C ARG A 500 10.50 -4.02 -18.80
N GLY A 501 11.57 -4.78 -18.67
CA GLY A 501 12.94 -4.32 -18.87
C GLY A 501 13.60 -5.07 -20.02
N ASN A 502 14.86 -4.75 -20.30
CA ASN A 502 15.70 -5.51 -21.24
C ASN A 502 16.73 -6.37 -20.50
N ARG A 503 16.46 -6.68 -19.23
CA ARG A 503 17.40 -7.41 -18.38
C ARG A 503 17.15 -8.90 -18.52
N MET A 504 18.25 -9.63 -18.70
CA MET A 504 18.28 -11.08 -18.74
C MET A 504 19.16 -11.61 -17.61
N TRP A 505 18.86 -12.82 -17.16
CA TRP A 505 19.71 -13.56 -16.25
C TRP A 505 19.60 -15.05 -16.55
N LYS A 506 20.65 -15.80 -16.21
CA LYS A 506 20.63 -17.25 -16.22
C LYS A 506 20.08 -17.74 -14.86
N PRO A 507 18.97 -18.47 -14.81
CA PRO A 507 18.46 -19.02 -13.56
C PRO A 507 19.48 -19.96 -12.91
N VAL A 508 19.68 -19.80 -11.60
CA VAL A 508 20.59 -20.64 -10.81
C VAL A 508 19.82 -21.87 -10.29
N ARG A 509 20.33 -23.07 -10.58
CA ARG A 509 19.64 -24.35 -10.29
C ARG A 509 19.39 -24.56 -8.80
N SER A 510 20.32 -24.20 -7.93
CA SER A 510 20.18 -24.32 -6.47
C SER A 510 19.07 -23.41 -5.93
N ILE A 511 18.93 -22.20 -6.48
CA ILE A 511 17.83 -21.27 -6.18
C ILE A 511 16.49 -21.80 -6.72
N GLN A 512 16.45 -22.39 -7.91
CA GLN A 512 15.22 -23.01 -8.45
C GLN A 512 14.71 -24.12 -7.53
N LYS A 513 15.59 -25.01 -7.07
CA LYS A 513 15.23 -26.04 -6.07
C LYS A 513 14.72 -25.43 -4.76
N ALA A 514 15.32 -24.32 -4.32
CA ALA A 514 14.84 -23.62 -3.13
C ALA A 514 13.46 -22.99 -3.33
N PHE A 515 13.13 -22.54 -4.55
CA PHE A 515 11.77 -22.13 -4.89
C PHE A 515 10.78 -23.30 -4.85
N ASP A 516 11.15 -24.47 -5.36
CA ASP A 516 10.32 -25.68 -5.28
C ASP A 516 10.01 -26.03 -3.82
N ASN A 517 11.03 -26.07 -2.97
CA ASN A 517 10.84 -26.32 -1.54
C ASN A 517 9.97 -25.24 -0.86
N ALA A 518 10.25 -23.95 -1.14
CA ALA A 518 9.50 -22.83 -0.59
C ALA A 518 8.01 -22.89 -0.97
N PHE A 519 7.72 -23.34 -2.19
CA PHE A 519 6.35 -23.50 -2.68
C PHE A 519 5.57 -24.48 -1.79
N TYR A 520 6.09 -25.68 -1.57
CA TYR A 520 5.44 -26.68 -0.72
C TYR A 520 5.44 -26.30 0.78
N ASN A 521 6.49 -25.63 1.26
CA ASN A 521 6.56 -25.17 2.64
C ASN A 521 5.56 -24.04 2.98
N CYS A 522 5.07 -23.31 1.98
CA CYS A 522 4.08 -22.24 2.20
C CYS A 522 2.65 -22.77 2.38
N PHE A 523 2.38 -24.04 2.11
CA PHE A 523 1.02 -24.56 2.25
C PHE A 523 0.56 -24.51 3.71
N ASP A 524 1.41 -24.85 4.67
CA ASP A 524 1.09 -24.80 6.11
C ASP A 524 0.65 -23.42 6.65
N ALA A 525 0.81 -22.33 5.86
CA ALA A 525 0.44 -20.98 6.27
C ALA A 525 -1.02 -20.62 5.97
N VAL A 526 -1.76 -21.46 5.26
CA VAL A 526 -3.16 -21.23 4.87
C VAL A 526 -4.09 -21.60 6.03
N GLU A 527 -5.02 -20.70 6.39
CA GLU A 527 -5.97 -20.92 7.47
C GLU A 527 -7.18 -21.75 7.00
N VAL A 528 -7.59 -22.74 7.79
CA VAL A 528 -8.77 -23.57 7.52
C VAL A 528 -10.06 -22.76 7.71
N THR A 529 -11.07 -23.04 6.89
CA THR A 529 -12.41 -22.44 6.92
C THR A 529 -13.50 -23.43 7.33
N ASN A 530 -13.23 -24.75 7.24
CA ASN A 530 -14.15 -25.85 7.51
C ASN A 530 -15.43 -25.77 6.63
N LYS A 531 -15.27 -25.34 5.39
CA LYS A 531 -16.37 -25.19 4.42
C LYS A 531 -16.36 -26.32 3.41
N HIS A 532 -17.53 -26.63 2.87
CA HIS A 532 -17.67 -27.56 1.75
C HIS A 532 -17.40 -26.82 0.43
N TYR A 533 -16.30 -27.16 -0.23
CA TYR A 533 -15.88 -26.56 -1.49
C TYR A 533 -16.22 -27.45 -2.67
N LEU A 534 -16.68 -26.83 -3.75
CA LEU A 534 -16.66 -27.43 -5.07
C LEU A 534 -15.83 -26.54 -5.99
N ILE A 535 -14.75 -27.09 -6.54
CA ILE A 535 -13.85 -26.37 -7.43
C ILE A 535 -14.03 -26.92 -8.84
N ALA A 536 -14.49 -26.09 -9.77
CA ALA A 536 -14.64 -26.45 -11.17
C ALA A 536 -13.54 -25.78 -12.00
N VAL A 537 -12.73 -26.59 -12.67
CA VAL A 537 -11.52 -26.14 -13.37
C VAL A 537 -11.67 -26.33 -14.88
N ASP A 538 -11.46 -25.24 -15.60
CA ASP A 538 -11.26 -25.26 -17.05
C ASP A 538 -9.94 -25.96 -17.36
N ILE A 539 -9.99 -26.95 -18.25
CA ILE A 539 -8.83 -27.78 -18.63
C ILE A 539 -8.54 -27.66 -20.14
N SER A 540 -9.11 -26.67 -20.81
CA SER A 540 -8.87 -26.42 -22.23
C SER A 540 -7.43 -25.98 -22.50
N ASP A 541 -6.96 -26.15 -23.75
CA ASP A 541 -5.59 -25.79 -24.14
C ASP A 541 -5.24 -24.32 -23.88
N SER A 542 -6.23 -23.42 -23.86
CA SER A 542 -5.99 -22.00 -23.56
C SER A 542 -5.60 -21.76 -22.09
N MET A 543 -5.86 -22.71 -21.19
CA MET A 543 -5.42 -22.63 -19.80
C MET A 543 -3.89 -22.72 -19.67
N ASP A 544 -3.18 -23.31 -20.63
CA ASP A 544 -1.72 -23.28 -20.67
C ASP A 544 -1.13 -21.94 -21.15
N SER A 545 -1.99 -20.98 -21.53
CA SER A 545 -1.57 -19.61 -21.81
C SER A 545 -1.21 -18.83 -20.54
N PHE A 546 -0.29 -17.87 -20.67
CA PHE A 546 0.13 -17.03 -19.54
C PHE A 546 -0.97 -16.07 -19.11
N ILE A 547 -1.18 -15.99 -17.80
CA ILE A 547 -1.93 -14.93 -17.15
C ILE A 547 -1.34 -13.61 -17.60
N GLN A 548 -2.23 -12.72 -18.05
CA GLN A 548 -1.83 -11.48 -18.71
C GLN A 548 -0.72 -10.75 -17.92
N GLY A 549 0.41 -10.49 -18.60
CA GLY A 549 1.63 -9.85 -18.10
C GLY A 549 2.20 -10.40 -16.80
N THR A 550 2.14 -11.72 -16.67
CA THR A 550 2.97 -12.53 -15.78
C THR A 550 3.57 -13.67 -16.63
N MET A 551 4.43 -14.49 -16.03
CA MET A 551 4.97 -15.71 -16.65
C MET A 551 4.32 -16.99 -16.10
N LEU A 552 3.19 -16.84 -15.40
CA LEU A 552 2.46 -17.95 -14.79
C LEU A 552 1.34 -18.38 -15.75
N ALA A 553 1.25 -19.66 -16.07
CA ALA A 553 0.13 -20.20 -16.84
C ALA A 553 -1.17 -20.21 -16.01
N CYS A 554 -2.33 -20.11 -16.67
CA CYS A 554 -3.62 -20.14 -15.98
C CYS A 554 -3.83 -21.51 -15.30
N SER A 555 -3.44 -22.61 -15.96
CA SER A 555 -3.46 -23.97 -15.43
C SER A 555 -2.64 -24.11 -14.14
N GLN A 556 -1.42 -23.54 -14.13
CA GLN A 556 -0.56 -23.54 -12.95
C GLN A 556 -1.16 -22.74 -11.78
N ALA A 557 -1.74 -21.58 -12.04
CA ALA A 557 -2.41 -20.79 -11.02
C ALA A 557 -3.65 -21.49 -10.47
N ALA A 558 -4.44 -22.12 -11.36
CA ALA A 558 -5.63 -22.86 -11.00
C ALA A 558 -5.28 -24.06 -10.11
N ALA A 559 -4.33 -24.90 -10.55
CA ALA A 559 -3.84 -26.02 -9.77
C ALA A 559 -3.31 -25.57 -8.40
N THR A 560 -2.55 -24.47 -8.34
CA THR A 560 -2.01 -23.96 -7.06
C THR A 560 -3.10 -23.52 -6.08
N LEU A 561 -4.15 -22.85 -6.56
CA LEU A 561 -5.30 -22.48 -5.71
C LEU A 561 -6.03 -23.74 -5.22
N SER A 562 -6.26 -24.70 -6.10
CA SER A 562 -6.94 -25.96 -5.76
C SER A 562 -6.13 -26.79 -4.77
N MET A 563 -4.82 -26.95 -4.98
CA MET A 563 -3.91 -27.62 -4.06
C MET A 563 -3.96 -26.98 -2.66
N ALA A 564 -4.02 -25.64 -2.59
CA ALA A 564 -4.02 -24.94 -1.31
C ALA A 564 -5.28 -25.24 -0.48
N LEU A 565 -6.42 -25.46 -1.15
CA LEU A 565 -7.67 -25.86 -0.51
C LEU A 565 -7.65 -27.36 -0.16
N ILE A 566 -7.30 -28.23 -1.10
CA ILE A 566 -7.28 -29.70 -0.90
C ILE A 566 -6.32 -30.12 0.22
N GLN A 567 -5.24 -29.38 0.43
CA GLN A 567 -4.28 -29.66 1.50
C GLN A 567 -4.87 -29.51 2.91
N HIS A 568 -5.84 -28.61 3.09
CA HIS A 568 -6.27 -28.14 4.43
C HIS A 568 -7.76 -28.28 4.72
N GLU A 569 -8.58 -28.38 3.69
CA GLU A 569 -10.03 -28.53 3.81
C GLU A 569 -10.39 -29.99 3.57
N ASP A 570 -11.08 -30.61 4.53
CA ASP A 570 -11.49 -32.03 4.42
C ASP A 570 -12.56 -32.25 3.33
N ASN A 571 -13.28 -31.20 2.94
CA ASN A 571 -14.43 -31.28 2.04
C ASN A 571 -14.21 -30.45 0.77
N VAL A 572 -13.37 -30.94 -0.14
CA VAL A 572 -13.14 -30.31 -1.45
C VAL A 572 -13.48 -31.30 -2.57
N ILE A 573 -14.39 -30.90 -3.46
CA ILE A 573 -14.77 -31.68 -4.64
C ILE A 573 -14.20 -30.98 -5.88
N PRO A 574 -13.06 -31.43 -6.42
CA PRO A 574 -12.51 -30.89 -7.65
C PRO A 574 -13.17 -31.56 -8.87
N LEU A 575 -13.69 -30.75 -9.79
CA LEU A 575 -14.29 -31.17 -11.06
C LEU A 575 -13.56 -30.48 -12.22
N ALA A 576 -13.48 -31.16 -13.36
CA ALA A 576 -13.01 -30.60 -14.62
C ALA A 576 -14.16 -30.37 -15.61
N PHE A 577 -14.10 -29.27 -16.35
CA PHE A 577 -14.95 -29.05 -17.54
C PHE A 577 -14.47 -29.92 -18.71
N SER A 578 -14.84 -31.20 -18.65
CA SER A 578 -14.72 -32.19 -19.73
C SER A 578 -16.03 -32.22 -20.55
N ASN A 579 -16.18 -33.16 -21.48
CA ASN A 579 -17.46 -33.42 -22.19
C ASN A 579 -18.66 -33.48 -21.23
N PHE A 580 -18.42 -34.01 -20.03
CA PHE A 580 -19.29 -33.89 -18.85
C PHE A 580 -18.44 -33.39 -17.68
N LEU A 581 -19.06 -32.75 -16.68
CA LEU A 581 -18.35 -32.44 -15.43
C LEU A 581 -17.83 -33.73 -14.81
N THR A 582 -16.51 -33.87 -14.80
CA THR A 582 -15.82 -35.10 -14.42
C THR A 582 -15.00 -34.83 -13.16
N PRO A 583 -15.10 -35.66 -12.11
CA PRO A 583 -14.22 -35.55 -10.95
C PRO A 583 -12.74 -35.60 -11.34
N LEU A 584 -11.95 -34.72 -10.75
CA LEU A 584 -10.48 -34.78 -10.85
C LEU A 584 -9.96 -35.67 -9.73
N GLU A 585 -9.13 -36.65 -10.06
CA GLU A 585 -8.44 -37.51 -9.08
C GLU A 585 -7.27 -36.79 -8.40
N TRP A 586 -7.50 -35.55 -7.97
CA TRP A 586 -6.50 -34.76 -7.25
C TRP A 586 -6.49 -35.15 -5.77
N ASP A 587 -5.28 -35.35 -5.24
CA ASP A 587 -5.04 -35.71 -3.85
C ASP A 587 -4.00 -34.80 -3.20
N LYS A 588 -4.01 -34.73 -1.86
CA LYS A 588 -3.10 -33.88 -1.08
C LYS A 588 -1.63 -34.32 -1.13
N PHE A 589 -1.34 -35.56 -1.53
CA PHE A 589 0.02 -36.07 -1.65
C PHE A 589 0.63 -35.86 -3.04
N MET A 590 -0.15 -35.36 -4.01
CA MET A 590 0.32 -35.11 -5.37
C MET A 590 1.11 -33.80 -5.48
N SER A 591 2.12 -33.81 -6.34
CA SER A 591 2.89 -32.63 -6.75
C SER A 591 2.13 -31.76 -7.75
N LEU A 592 2.54 -30.49 -7.89
CA LEU A 592 1.97 -29.59 -8.90
C LEU A 592 2.05 -30.18 -10.33
N GLY A 593 3.11 -30.93 -10.64
CA GLY A 593 3.25 -31.59 -11.93
C GLY A 593 2.23 -32.69 -12.17
N GLU A 594 1.90 -33.47 -11.14
CA GLU A 594 0.88 -34.52 -11.18
C GLU A 594 -0.53 -33.91 -11.31
N TYR A 595 -0.82 -32.82 -10.58
CA TYR A 595 -2.08 -32.07 -10.74
C TYR A 595 -2.30 -31.64 -12.19
N LEU A 596 -1.28 -31.08 -12.83
CA LEU A 596 -1.33 -30.64 -14.23
C LEU A 596 -1.41 -31.82 -15.20
N SER A 597 -0.72 -32.92 -14.92
CA SER A 597 -0.75 -34.13 -15.77
C SER A 597 -2.13 -34.78 -15.76
N ALA A 598 -2.76 -34.90 -14.58
CA ALA A 598 -4.10 -35.45 -14.43
C ALA A 598 -5.15 -34.68 -15.27
N THR A 599 -5.01 -33.36 -15.40
CA THR A 599 -5.93 -32.58 -16.26
C THR A 599 -5.74 -32.85 -17.75
N LYS A 600 -4.54 -33.23 -18.19
CA LYS A 600 -4.20 -33.45 -19.61
C LYS A 600 -4.66 -34.79 -20.16
N GLU A 601 -5.01 -35.73 -19.27
CA GLU A 601 -5.55 -37.05 -19.65
C GLU A 601 -7.04 -36.99 -19.99
N LEU A 602 -7.70 -35.89 -19.64
CA LEU A 602 -9.13 -35.69 -19.87
C LEU A 602 -9.38 -34.98 -21.21
N ILE A 603 -10.48 -35.33 -21.87
CA ILE A 603 -10.97 -34.63 -23.05
C ILE A 603 -11.68 -33.36 -22.56
N TYR A 604 -11.13 -32.17 -22.82
CA TYR A 604 -11.79 -30.94 -22.40
C TYR A 604 -13.14 -30.76 -23.11
N GLY A 605 -14.09 -30.19 -22.39
CA GLY A 605 -15.39 -29.79 -22.90
C GLY A 605 -15.52 -28.27 -22.89
N LYS A 606 -16.76 -27.80 -22.96
CA LYS A 606 -17.05 -26.36 -22.89
C LYS A 606 -17.13 -25.91 -21.44
N THR A 607 -16.56 -24.76 -21.15
CA THR A 607 -16.62 -24.12 -19.83
C THR A 607 -17.97 -23.39 -19.66
N ASP A 608 -18.96 -24.09 -19.09
CA ASP A 608 -20.24 -23.50 -18.69
C ASP A 608 -20.27 -23.35 -17.17
N CYS A 609 -20.10 -22.11 -16.71
CA CYS A 609 -20.00 -21.77 -15.30
C CYS A 609 -21.28 -22.05 -14.51
N GLY A 610 -22.43 -22.31 -15.15
CA GLY A 610 -23.65 -22.72 -14.47
C GLY A 610 -23.66 -24.20 -14.05
N LEU A 611 -22.94 -25.05 -14.79
CA LEU A 611 -23.00 -26.50 -14.62
C LEU A 611 -22.60 -27.02 -13.23
N PRO A 612 -21.59 -26.47 -12.53
CA PRO A 612 -21.20 -27.01 -11.23
C PRO A 612 -22.32 -26.95 -10.18
N MET A 613 -23.12 -25.89 -10.22
CA MET A 613 -24.29 -25.74 -9.34
C MET A 613 -25.39 -26.73 -9.71
N CYS A 614 -25.70 -26.87 -11.01
CA CYS A 614 -26.68 -27.87 -11.48
C CYS A 614 -26.25 -29.29 -11.11
N TRP A 615 -24.98 -29.63 -11.32
CA TRP A 615 -24.40 -30.92 -10.97
C TRP A 615 -24.53 -31.19 -9.47
N ALA A 616 -24.29 -30.20 -8.61
CA ALA A 616 -24.45 -30.35 -7.18
C ALA A 616 -25.91 -30.60 -6.77
N ILE A 617 -26.88 -29.97 -7.43
CA ILE A 617 -28.33 -30.26 -7.22
C ILE A 617 -28.63 -31.70 -7.66
N GLU A 618 -28.25 -32.07 -8.88
CA GLU A 618 -28.53 -33.38 -9.48
C GLU A 618 -27.96 -34.53 -8.66
N ASN A 619 -26.78 -34.33 -8.07
CA ASN A 619 -26.11 -35.32 -7.22
C ASN A 619 -26.40 -35.15 -5.72
N ALA A 620 -27.30 -34.23 -5.34
CA ALA A 620 -27.65 -33.91 -3.95
C ALA A 620 -26.43 -33.62 -3.05
N VAL A 621 -25.45 -32.86 -3.57
CA VAL A 621 -24.20 -32.52 -2.89
C VAL A 621 -24.32 -31.16 -2.19
N TYR A 622 -24.08 -31.15 -0.88
CA TYR A 622 -23.99 -29.93 -0.08
C TYR A 622 -22.66 -29.20 -0.31
N VAL A 623 -22.72 -27.92 -0.64
CA VAL A 623 -21.60 -27.05 -1.00
C VAL A 623 -21.84 -25.66 -0.42
N ASP A 624 -20.88 -25.19 0.37
CA ASP A 624 -20.87 -23.83 0.92
C ASP A 624 -20.28 -22.82 -0.09
N VAL A 625 -19.24 -23.23 -0.83
CA VAL A 625 -18.47 -22.34 -1.72
C VAL A 625 -18.15 -23.03 -3.04
N PHE A 626 -18.67 -22.46 -4.14
CA PHE A 626 -18.31 -22.81 -5.51
C PHE A 626 -17.17 -21.92 -5.98
N ILE A 627 -16.10 -22.51 -6.50
CA ILE A 627 -14.97 -21.79 -7.11
C ILE A 627 -14.80 -22.27 -8.54
N ILE A 628 -14.94 -21.36 -9.50
CA ILE A 628 -14.79 -21.65 -10.92
C ILE A 628 -13.50 -20.99 -11.43
N LEU A 629 -12.61 -21.79 -12.02
CA LEU A 629 -11.30 -21.36 -12.49
C LEU A 629 -11.23 -21.50 -14.02
N THR A 630 -11.08 -20.37 -14.73
CA THR A 630 -11.01 -20.32 -16.20
C THR A 630 -10.08 -19.20 -16.67
N ASP A 631 -9.73 -19.20 -17.94
CA ASP A 631 -8.93 -18.14 -18.55
C ASP A 631 -9.81 -16.91 -18.81
N ASN A 632 -10.82 -17.01 -19.67
CA ASN A 632 -11.74 -15.97 -20.11
C ASN A 632 -13.06 -16.56 -20.62
N ASP A 633 -13.09 -17.84 -21.00
CA ASP A 633 -14.27 -18.45 -21.60
C ASP A 633 -15.35 -18.71 -20.55
N VAL A 634 -16.21 -17.71 -20.37
CA VAL A 634 -17.42 -17.87 -19.58
C VAL A 634 -18.59 -17.95 -20.54
N SER A 635 -18.78 -19.13 -21.11
CA SER A 635 -19.93 -19.39 -21.94
C SER A 635 -21.18 -19.50 -21.04
N VAL A 636 -22.22 -18.73 -21.36
CA VAL A 636 -23.54 -18.85 -20.73
C VAL A 636 -24.47 -19.52 -21.75
N LYS A 637 -24.42 -20.85 -21.82
CA LYS A 637 -25.24 -21.61 -22.79
C LYS A 637 -26.50 -22.18 -22.16
N SER A 638 -26.39 -22.70 -20.94
CA SER A 638 -27.53 -23.27 -20.22
C SER A 638 -28.23 -22.22 -19.36
N ILE A 639 -27.56 -21.75 -18.31
CA ILE A 639 -28.09 -20.85 -17.29
C ILE A 639 -27.01 -19.83 -16.90
N LYS A 640 -27.41 -18.59 -16.59
CA LYS A 640 -26.45 -17.61 -16.07
C LYS A 640 -25.90 -18.08 -14.74
N PRO A 641 -24.60 -17.91 -14.44
CA PRO A 641 -24.04 -18.33 -13.15
C PRO A 641 -24.75 -17.69 -11.95
N SER A 642 -25.26 -16.45 -12.09
CA SER A 642 -26.08 -15.76 -11.10
C SER A 642 -27.40 -16.49 -10.81
N ASP A 643 -28.03 -17.05 -11.84
CA ASP A 643 -29.33 -17.71 -11.74
C ASP A 643 -29.12 -19.15 -11.25
N ALA A 644 -28.03 -19.80 -11.69
CA ALA A 644 -27.64 -21.13 -11.24
C ALA A 644 -27.32 -21.19 -9.75
N ILE A 645 -26.59 -20.22 -9.22
CA ILE A 645 -26.30 -20.18 -7.78
C ILE A 645 -27.56 -19.88 -6.95
N GLN A 646 -28.45 -19.02 -7.44
CA GLN A 646 -29.75 -18.79 -6.78
C GLN A 646 -30.58 -20.07 -6.76
N TRP A 647 -30.64 -20.78 -7.89
CA TRP A 647 -31.34 -22.05 -7.98
C TRP A 647 -30.76 -23.11 -7.04
N TYR A 648 -29.44 -23.21 -6.93
CA TYR A 648 -28.78 -24.09 -5.94
C TYR A 648 -29.20 -23.76 -4.50
N ARG A 649 -29.14 -22.48 -4.12
CA ARG A 649 -29.52 -22.03 -2.77
C ARG A 649 -30.96 -22.40 -2.41
N GLU A 650 -31.87 -22.26 -3.36
CA GLU A 650 -33.29 -22.59 -3.20
C GLU A 650 -33.54 -24.10 -3.12
N GLN A 651 -32.96 -24.89 -4.04
CA GLN A 651 -33.22 -26.34 -4.10
C GLN A 651 -32.54 -27.10 -2.97
N MET A 652 -31.38 -26.64 -2.51
CA MET A 652 -30.59 -27.31 -1.47
C MET A 652 -30.76 -26.71 -0.08
N ASP A 653 -31.59 -25.67 0.07
CA ASP A 653 -31.79 -24.91 1.33
C ASP A 653 -30.48 -24.38 1.94
N VAL A 654 -29.61 -23.83 1.09
CA VAL A 654 -28.30 -23.25 1.49
C VAL A 654 -28.26 -21.78 1.11
N PRO A 655 -29.04 -20.89 1.75
CA PRO A 655 -29.21 -19.49 1.31
C PRO A 655 -27.91 -18.68 1.24
N ASN A 656 -26.89 -19.10 1.99
CA ASN A 656 -25.59 -18.45 2.07
C ASN A 656 -24.51 -19.05 1.16
N ALA A 657 -24.85 -20.00 0.27
CA ALA A 657 -23.87 -20.60 -0.64
C ALA A 657 -23.21 -19.52 -1.52
N LYS A 658 -21.87 -19.52 -1.59
CA LYS A 658 -21.08 -18.51 -2.29
C LYS A 658 -20.60 -19.00 -3.64
N LEU A 659 -20.55 -18.11 -4.61
CA LEU A 659 -19.98 -18.37 -5.93
C LEU A 659 -18.82 -17.41 -6.19
N ILE A 660 -17.65 -17.97 -6.49
CA ILE A 660 -16.44 -17.25 -6.91
C ILE A 660 -16.09 -17.69 -8.32
N VAL A 661 -16.04 -16.76 -9.28
CA VAL A 661 -15.59 -17.03 -10.64
C VAL A 661 -14.26 -16.30 -10.88
N ILE A 662 -13.21 -17.01 -11.23
CA ILE A 662 -11.87 -16.46 -11.49
C ILE A 662 -11.56 -16.61 -12.98
N ALA A 663 -11.61 -15.49 -13.71
CA ALA A 663 -11.22 -15.39 -15.11
C ALA A 663 -9.82 -14.79 -15.20
N MET A 664 -8.82 -15.61 -15.51
CA MET A 664 -7.40 -15.29 -15.33
C MET A 664 -6.76 -14.46 -16.46
N SER A 665 -7.26 -14.49 -17.70
CA SER A 665 -6.59 -13.89 -18.87
C SER A 665 -7.16 -12.52 -19.31
N GLY A 666 -8.24 -12.02 -18.72
CA GLY A 666 -8.81 -10.72 -19.12
C GLY A 666 -10.26 -10.47 -18.70
N LYS A 667 -10.82 -9.33 -19.14
CA LYS A 667 -12.21 -8.96 -18.84
C LYS A 667 -13.16 -9.69 -19.79
N SER A 668 -13.97 -10.59 -19.23
CA SER A 668 -15.21 -11.05 -19.86
C SER A 668 -16.34 -10.04 -19.60
N GLU A 669 -17.50 -10.23 -20.23
CA GLU A 669 -18.74 -9.51 -19.89
C GLU A 669 -19.05 -9.66 -18.39
N SER A 670 -19.78 -8.71 -17.81
CA SER A 670 -20.04 -8.72 -16.36
C SER A 670 -20.94 -9.89 -15.99
N LEU A 671 -20.33 -10.93 -15.40
CA LEU A 671 -21.03 -12.11 -14.87
C LEU A 671 -21.59 -11.87 -13.47
N ALA A 672 -20.98 -10.93 -12.74
CA ALA A 672 -21.38 -10.63 -11.39
C ALA A 672 -22.79 -10.03 -11.38
N ASN A 673 -23.63 -10.51 -10.47
CA ASN A 673 -24.86 -9.83 -10.09
C ASN A 673 -24.53 -8.88 -8.92
N PRO A 674 -24.52 -7.55 -9.11
CA PRO A 674 -24.18 -6.61 -8.05
C PRO A 674 -25.09 -6.70 -6.82
N SER A 675 -26.32 -7.19 -7.00
CA SER A 675 -27.33 -7.36 -5.95
C SER A 675 -27.06 -8.54 -5.03
N ASP A 676 -26.29 -9.54 -5.50
CA ASP A 676 -26.04 -10.77 -4.76
C ASP A 676 -24.80 -10.61 -3.87
N PRO A 677 -24.94 -10.55 -2.53
CA PRO A 677 -23.82 -10.42 -1.58
C PRO A 677 -22.84 -11.62 -1.63
N ASN A 678 -23.33 -12.78 -2.08
CA ASN A 678 -22.62 -14.06 -2.03
C ASN A 678 -22.04 -14.46 -3.39
N MET A 679 -21.91 -13.52 -4.34
CA MET A 679 -21.21 -13.71 -5.61
C MET A 679 -19.99 -12.79 -5.75
N LEU A 680 -18.87 -13.34 -6.21
CA LEU A 680 -17.62 -12.64 -6.48
C LEU A 680 -17.03 -13.06 -7.84
N VAL A 681 -16.64 -12.10 -8.66
CA VAL A 681 -15.92 -12.35 -9.92
C VAL A 681 -14.54 -11.71 -9.88
N ILE A 682 -13.50 -12.49 -10.13
CA ILE A 682 -12.11 -12.06 -10.09
C ILE A 682 -11.55 -12.08 -11.52
N TYR A 683 -11.06 -10.94 -11.99
CA TYR A 683 -10.40 -10.80 -13.29
C TYR A 683 -8.89 -10.65 -13.12
N GLY A 684 -8.15 -11.63 -13.63
CA GLY A 684 -6.71 -11.77 -13.53
C GLY A 684 -6.25 -12.37 -12.20
N MET A 685 -4.95 -12.64 -12.11
CA MET A 685 -4.33 -13.24 -10.93
C MET A 685 -3.15 -12.42 -10.44
N ASN A 686 -3.01 -12.31 -9.11
CA ASN A 686 -1.86 -11.72 -8.44
C ASN A 686 -1.70 -12.34 -7.04
N PRO A 687 -0.56 -12.11 -6.34
CA PRO A 687 -0.33 -12.69 -5.01
C PRO A 687 -1.35 -12.30 -3.92
N SER A 688 -2.20 -11.30 -4.13
CA SER A 688 -3.22 -10.85 -3.16
C SER A 688 -4.59 -11.51 -3.38
N VAL A 689 -4.81 -12.23 -4.49
CA VAL A 689 -6.08 -12.90 -4.79
C VAL A 689 -6.48 -13.95 -3.73
N PRO A 690 -5.58 -14.82 -3.24
CA PRO A 690 -5.94 -15.77 -2.18
C PRO A 690 -6.53 -15.10 -0.94
N GLN A 691 -5.99 -13.94 -0.54
CA GLN A 691 -6.54 -13.19 0.60
C GLN A 691 -7.93 -12.62 0.30
N ILE A 692 -8.17 -12.13 -0.92
CA ILE A 692 -9.51 -11.66 -1.32
C ILE A 692 -10.52 -12.80 -1.23
N ILE A 693 -10.13 -14.01 -1.66
CA ILE A 693 -10.97 -15.20 -1.60
C ILE A 693 -11.28 -15.56 -0.14
N ASP A 694 -10.26 -15.61 0.71
CA ASP A 694 -10.41 -15.91 2.14
C ASP A 694 -11.28 -14.87 2.87
N ASP A 695 -11.01 -13.58 2.67
CA ASP A 695 -11.81 -12.47 3.23
C ASP A 695 -13.28 -12.55 2.78
N PHE A 696 -13.51 -12.92 1.51
CA PHE A 696 -14.85 -13.08 0.97
C PHE A 696 -15.55 -14.32 1.53
N ILE A 697 -14.85 -15.44 1.72
CA ILE A 697 -15.43 -16.68 2.25
C ILE A 697 -15.77 -16.54 3.73
N ARG A 698 -14.81 -16.10 4.56
CA ARG A 698 -14.97 -15.98 6.03
C ARG A 698 -16.09 -15.04 6.44
N ASP A 699 -16.46 -14.11 5.56
CA ASP A 699 -17.63 -13.24 5.71
C ASP A 699 -18.96 -13.99 5.52
N PHE A 700 -19.14 -15.19 6.07
CA PHE A 700 -20.48 -15.75 6.17
C PHE A 700 -21.30 -14.77 7.02
N GLN A 701 -22.42 -14.28 6.49
CA GLN A 701 -23.44 -13.69 7.35
C GLN A 701 -23.79 -14.79 8.36
N THR A 702 -23.26 -14.68 9.58
CA THR A 702 -23.81 -15.42 10.70
C THR A 702 -25.23 -14.90 10.81
N THR A 703 -26.18 -15.71 10.34
CA THR A 703 -27.58 -15.58 10.69
C THR A 703 -27.64 -15.48 12.20
N HIS A 704 -27.92 -14.28 12.70
CA HIS A 704 -28.34 -14.03 14.08
C HIS A 704 -29.78 -13.56 14.04
#